data_AF-A0A2S4Z2Q5-F1
#
_entry.id   AF-A0A2S4Z2Q5-F1
#
_cell.length_a   1.000
_cell.length_b   1.000
_cell.length_c   1.000
_cell.angle_alpha   90.00
_cell.angle_beta   90.00
_cell.angle_gamma   90.00
#
_symmetry.space_group_name_H-M   'P 1'
#
loop_
_entity.id
_entity.type
_entity.pdbx_description
1 polymer ?
#
loop_
_entity_poly.entity_id
_entity_poly.type
_entity_poly.pdbx_seq_one_letter_code
_entity_poly.pdbx_strand_id
1 'polypeptide(L)'
;MDLNDMPHTGRRVSQGEPATPAAPRLTVVVPTRNEQEVVPLLLRALGTAFAALDAEVLLVDDSDDDTPAVAAAHGPRCPLPVRMLHRPPGRRAGGLSGAVIAGARAARGGWVLVMDADLQHPPEAAAALARTALGHDVDIVVGTRHAGTGSSGGLDGAARSLASSGSALLAKLFFPRRLATVTDPMSGLFAFRRDRIDLDRLNPLGFKILLELLVRHPSARVAEVAYTFAPRAAGTSKASLREGLTYLRHLVRLRGTTRSGGERAAAFGRLLAFGLIGVSGIGVNTAALWLFHDVLNAPPLWGAALATQVSTGWNFALVELLVYRGTLRGTRTGRGVRFFAMNNLLLLARLPVLAWLLALGVGVLTANALTLVLLFLLRFLFSDRLIYRAPASEDESTGRDPVRTLVDPGAPVSTPSTAHGGHKRSQYLPYRYDIAGRVSIASQVPLPELEFFRAQWVPPRDCDIAIRVSDIGRRIPHHRAALTELTREVNGRPASLRYEEQLGRLGANFRVDLGKPISVEVSPMLARSPHVVYTNIIEALLRFVVVPRGWMLLHSACLDFHGTGVMLSALTDTGKTATVLRMLREHGGCFLSDDMTLVDAAGHAVCFPKPLTISAHTLHAVHADDITRPEWLKLAAQSRLHSKGGRSFALTLARLNLPIMTINALTQIMVPPPKYAVDRLVPCTVGTTTTVSDLFVIERGAPALADMPYEEAVRRMLGNTEDAYGFPPFRYLAPALSVDGLDHTELRAREREILSGFLSGVRVRTLASDCFGWADEIPGLLEPERLDGIPAPVHDGFTHNGVAHDGLVSGGPDAYEGVERPHWGWHFDDATPLAVPSGARRTSTAATEGT
;
A
#
# COMPACT_ATOMS: atom_id res chain seq x y z
N MET A 1 85.90 19.31 -14.77
CA MET A 1 86.51 20.02 -13.64
C MET A 1 85.96 21.43 -13.71
N ASP A 2 85.12 21.91 -12.80
CA ASP A 2 85.11 21.67 -11.36
C ASP A 2 83.73 21.77 -10.70
N LEU A 3 83.70 21.20 -9.48
CA LEU A 3 82.63 21.14 -8.50
C LEU A 3 82.14 22.53 -8.05
N ASN A 4 80.81 22.72 -8.00
CA ASN A 4 80.14 23.54 -6.98
C ASN A 4 78.62 23.41 -7.11
N ASP A 5 77.99 22.60 -6.25
CA ASP A 5 76.57 22.75 -5.96
C ASP A 5 76.22 22.17 -4.58
N MET A 6 75.99 23.04 -3.59
CA MET A 6 75.31 22.73 -2.32
C MET A 6 74.60 24.01 -1.83
N PRO A 7 73.26 24.01 -1.64
CA PRO A 7 72.53 25.18 -1.17
C PRO A 7 72.34 25.19 0.35
N HIS A 8 72.43 26.39 0.93
CA HIS A 8 72.25 26.70 2.34
C HIS A 8 70.79 26.59 2.83
N THR A 9 70.65 26.01 4.02
CA THR A 9 69.42 25.90 4.81
C THR A 9 68.99 27.24 5.43
N GLY A 10 67.79 27.72 5.11
CA GLY A 10 67.11 28.82 5.80
C GLY A 10 65.68 28.44 6.17
N ARG A 11 65.46 28.04 7.42
CA ARG A 11 64.16 27.62 7.96
C ARG A 11 63.31 28.87 8.29
N ARG A 12 62.35 29.23 7.43
CA ARG A 12 61.27 30.16 7.79
C ARG A 12 60.22 29.42 8.61
N VAL A 13 60.00 29.87 9.84
CA VAL A 13 58.85 29.49 10.66
C VAL A 13 57.61 30.17 10.07
N SER A 14 56.78 29.42 9.36
CA SER A 14 55.45 29.88 8.96
C SER A 14 54.55 29.85 10.20
N GLN A 15 54.17 31.03 10.70
CA GLN A 15 53.08 31.17 11.65
C GLN A 15 51.83 30.56 11.01
N GLY A 16 51.26 29.55 11.65
CA GLY A 16 50.04 28.89 11.17
C GLY A 16 48.90 29.88 11.16
N GLU A 17 48.26 30.04 10.00
CA GLU A 17 46.92 30.59 9.91
C GLU A 17 46.01 29.83 10.91
N PRO A 18 45.15 30.54 11.67
CA PRO A 18 44.18 29.86 12.52
C PRO A 18 43.32 28.96 11.63
N ALA A 19 43.39 27.65 11.88
CA ALA A 19 42.59 26.66 11.18
C ALA A 19 41.12 27.10 11.21
N THR A 20 40.57 27.41 10.03
CA THR A 20 39.14 27.71 9.91
C THR A 20 38.39 26.51 10.48
N PRO A 21 37.50 26.67 11.49
CA PRO A 21 36.82 25.54 12.09
C PRO A 21 36.10 24.77 10.97
N ALA A 22 36.35 23.45 10.91
CA ALA A 22 35.76 22.58 9.91
C ALA A 22 34.24 22.81 9.87
N ALA A 23 33.69 22.99 8.67
CA ALA A 23 32.26 23.26 8.53
C ALA A 23 31.45 22.07 9.08
N PRO A 24 30.43 22.31 9.92
CA PRO A 24 29.64 21.22 10.50
C PRO A 24 28.94 20.43 9.41
N ARG A 25 28.66 19.14 9.64
CA ARG A 25 27.87 18.33 8.70
C ARG A 25 26.39 18.76 8.62
N LEU A 26 25.85 19.30 9.71
CA LEU A 26 24.43 19.65 9.87
C LEU A 26 24.23 21.05 10.47
N THR A 27 23.25 21.80 9.95
CA THR A 27 22.73 23.01 10.59
C THR A 27 21.28 22.81 11.02
N VAL A 28 20.99 22.95 12.31
CA VAL A 28 19.64 22.98 12.88
C VAL A 28 19.11 24.41 12.82
N VAL A 29 18.24 24.69 11.85
CA VAL A 29 17.55 25.96 11.65
C VAL A 29 16.30 26.02 12.52
N VAL A 30 16.28 26.96 13.46
CA VAL A 30 15.15 27.20 14.35
C VAL A 30 14.62 28.62 14.11
N PRO A 31 13.46 28.78 13.44
CA PRO A 31 12.84 30.08 13.31
C PRO A 31 12.21 30.51 14.65
N THR A 32 12.49 31.73 15.09
CA THR A 32 12.00 32.30 16.36
C THR A 32 11.20 33.58 16.12
N ARG A 33 10.10 33.75 16.86
CA ARG A 33 9.38 35.03 16.93
C ARG A 33 8.70 35.20 18.29
N ASN A 34 9.30 36.05 19.11
CA ASN A 34 8.92 36.34 20.48
C ASN A 34 8.96 35.09 21.37
N GLU A 35 10.13 34.43 21.42
CA GLU A 35 10.35 33.13 22.06
C GLU A 35 11.37 33.23 23.22
N GLN A 36 11.53 34.42 23.81
CA GLN A 36 12.54 34.72 24.83
C GLN A 36 12.52 33.75 26.03
N GLU A 37 11.36 33.22 26.41
CA GLU A 37 11.22 32.28 27.52
C GLU A 37 11.65 30.85 27.13
N VAL A 38 11.50 30.46 25.87
CA VAL A 38 11.72 29.09 25.40
C VAL A 38 13.16 28.86 24.93
N VAL A 39 13.83 29.88 24.41
CA VAL A 39 15.21 29.78 23.88
C VAL A 39 16.19 29.13 24.87
N PRO A 40 16.24 29.49 26.17
CA PRO A 40 17.15 28.85 27.11
C PRO A 40 16.92 27.34 27.27
N LEU A 41 15.65 26.92 27.35
CA LEU A 41 15.25 25.52 27.50
C LEU A 41 15.59 24.73 26.23
N LEU A 42 15.30 25.31 25.06
CA LEU A 42 15.59 24.72 23.77
C LEU A 42 17.09 24.49 23.55
N LEU A 43 17.94 25.49 23.81
CA LEU A 43 19.39 25.36 23.63
C LEU A 43 20.00 24.30 24.54
N ARG A 44 19.50 24.16 25.78
CA ARG A 44 19.93 23.10 26.70
C ARG A 44 19.55 21.72 26.16
N ALA A 45 18.30 21.54 25.75
CA ALA A 45 17.80 20.25 25.29
C ALA A 45 18.44 19.83 23.94
N LEU A 46 18.62 20.77 23.00
CA LEU A 46 19.37 20.53 21.77
C LEU A 46 20.82 20.16 22.05
N GLY A 47 21.48 20.88 22.95
CA GLY A 47 22.84 20.61 23.38
C GLY A 47 23.04 19.16 23.83
N THR A 48 22.12 18.64 24.64
CA THR A 48 22.14 17.26 25.10
C THR A 48 21.83 16.27 23.97
N ALA A 49 20.75 16.50 23.21
CA ALA A 49 20.28 15.54 22.20
C ALA A 49 21.23 15.39 21.00
N PHE A 50 21.96 16.45 20.63
CA PHE A 50 22.87 16.47 19.49
C PHE A 50 24.36 16.36 19.88
N ALA A 51 24.68 16.09 21.15
CA ALA A 51 26.08 16.06 21.64
C ALA A 51 27.01 15.13 20.84
N ALA A 52 26.47 14.05 20.27
CA ALA A 52 27.22 13.08 19.46
C ALA A 52 27.23 13.39 17.94
N LEU A 53 26.66 14.52 17.51
CA LEU A 53 26.52 14.92 16.12
C LEU A 53 27.36 16.16 15.83
N ASP A 54 28.04 16.15 14.68
CA ASP A 54 28.72 17.33 14.16
C ASP A 54 27.70 18.32 13.57
N ALA A 55 27.13 19.15 14.46
CA ALA A 55 26.01 20.04 14.17
C ALA A 55 26.20 21.45 14.75
N GLU A 56 25.60 22.44 14.09
CA GLU A 56 25.40 23.79 14.64
C GLU A 56 23.91 24.10 14.80
N VAL A 57 23.57 25.04 15.69
CA VAL A 57 22.23 25.63 15.80
C VAL A 57 22.23 27.02 15.19
N LEU A 58 21.30 27.30 14.27
CA LEU A 58 21.07 28.60 13.67
C LEU A 58 19.67 29.09 14.02
N LEU A 59 19.59 30.02 14.97
CA LEU A 59 18.36 30.74 15.30
C LEU A 59 18.07 31.77 14.20
N VAL A 60 16.91 31.72 13.56
CA VAL A 60 16.49 32.72 12.56
C VAL A 60 15.35 33.54 13.13
N ASP A 61 15.67 34.75 13.54
CA ASP A 61 14.82 35.51 14.44
C ASP A 61 14.07 36.65 13.74
N ASP A 62 12.77 36.70 14.00
CA ASP A 62 11.83 37.73 13.53
C ASP A 62 11.20 38.50 14.71
N SER A 63 11.81 38.38 15.90
CA SER A 63 11.25 38.87 17.15
C SER A 63 11.31 40.39 17.24
N ASP A 64 10.38 40.93 18.02
CA ASP A 64 10.34 42.34 18.38
C ASP A 64 10.56 42.53 19.90
N ASP A 65 10.87 41.44 20.62
CA ASP A 65 11.17 41.38 22.05
C ASP A 65 12.65 41.03 22.32
N ASP A 66 13.00 40.64 23.55
CA ASP A 66 14.38 40.37 23.98
C ASP A 66 14.92 39.00 23.54
N THR A 67 14.22 38.26 22.67
CA THR A 67 14.70 36.96 22.13
C THR A 67 16.15 37.00 21.64
N PRO A 68 16.62 38.03 20.88
CA PRO A 68 18.02 38.16 20.49
C PRO A 68 19.01 38.23 21.66
N ALA A 69 18.69 39.03 22.68
CA ALA A 69 19.54 39.24 23.85
C ALA A 69 19.63 37.96 24.69
N VAL A 70 18.50 37.28 24.87
CA VAL A 70 18.45 35.99 25.57
C VAL A 70 19.25 34.92 24.84
N ALA A 71 19.13 34.84 23.51
CA ALA A 71 19.91 33.93 22.69
C ALA A 71 21.43 34.18 22.80
N ALA A 72 21.86 35.44 22.79
CA ALA A 72 23.27 35.80 22.95
C ALA A 72 23.82 35.41 24.33
N ALA A 73 23.01 35.55 25.39
CA ALA A 73 23.41 35.20 26.76
C ALA A 73 23.51 33.67 26.99
N HIS A 74 22.68 32.87 26.32
CA HIS A 74 22.61 31.42 26.52
C HIS A 74 23.37 30.60 25.47
N GLY A 75 23.60 31.16 24.28
CA GLY A 75 24.33 30.52 23.19
C GLY A 75 25.69 29.94 23.61
N PRO A 76 26.56 30.71 24.32
CA PRO A 76 27.86 30.22 24.79
C PRO A 76 27.79 29.06 25.80
N ARG A 77 26.62 28.83 26.42
CA ARG A 77 26.39 27.72 27.37
C ARG A 77 25.89 26.45 26.69
N CYS A 78 25.54 26.52 25.41
CA CYS A 78 25.15 25.35 24.63
C CYS A 78 26.40 24.54 24.25
N PRO A 79 26.41 23.21 24.43
CA PRO A 79 27.45 22.33 23.92
C PRO A 79 27.68 22.42 22.40
N LEU A 80 26.70 22.90 21.64
CA LEU A 80 26.79 23.07 20.19
C LEU A 80 27.14 24.53 19.83
N PRO A 81 27.82 24.78 18.70
CA PRO A 81 27.94 26.14 18.16
C PRO A 81 26.56 26.74 17.88
N VAL A 82 26.23 27.85 18.55
CA VAL A 82 24.98 28.60 18.33
C VAL A 82 25.26 29.87 17.55
N ARG A 83 24.49 30.09 16.48
CA ARG A 83 24.49 31.31 15.68
C ARG A 83 23.08 31.88 15.60
N MET A 84 23.02 33.16 15.33
CA MET A 84 21.75 33.86 15.16
C MET A 84 21.76 34.71 13.89
N LEU A 85 20.66 34.65 13.15
CA LEU A 85 20.33 35.48 12.01
C LEU A 85 19.06 36.27 12.34
N HIS A 86 19.22 37.50 12.85
CA HIS A 86 18.09 38.39 13.08
C HIS A 86 17.66 39.08 11.78
N ARG A 87 16.37 39.01 11.45
CA ARG A 87 15.79 39.64 10.26
C ARG A 87 15.00 40.90 10.67
N PRO A 88 15.44 42.10 10.27
CA PRO A 88 14.73 43.33 10.59
C PRO A 88 13.34 43.36 9.92
N PRO A 89 12.36 44.15 10.41
CA PRO A 89 10.97 44.15 9.91
C PRO A 89 10.83 44.20 8.38
N GLY A 90 11.66 44.99 7.68
CA GLY A 90 11.65 45.10 6.21
C GLY A 90 12.15 43.87 5.44
N ARG A 91 12.73 42.87 6.13
CA ARG A 91 13.27 41.63 5.55
C ARG A 91 12.52 40.36 5.98
N ARG A 92 11.37 40.49 6.64
CA ARG A 92 10.54 39.37 7.14
C ARG A 92 9.53 38.84 6.11
N ALA A 93 9.81 39.01 4.81
CA ALA A 93 8.95 38.54 3.74
C ALA A 93 8.76 37.01 3.82
N GLY A 94 7.53 36.54 3.57
CA GLY A 94 7.19 35.11 3.61
C GLY A 94 7.01 34.51 5.01
N GLY A 95 7.14 35.28 6.09
CA GLY A 95 6.91 34.82 7.47
C GLY A 95 7.82 33.66 7.86
N LEU A 96 7.25 32.63 8.51
CA LEU A 96 7.96 31.42 8.96
C LEU A 96 8.73 30.74 7.82
N SER A 97 8.08 30.51 6.68
CA SER A 97 8.76 29.84 5.55
C SER A 97 9.88 30.71 4.98
N GLY A 98 9.73 32.03 5.01
CA GLY A 98 10.80 32.96 4.67
C GLY A 98 11.99 32.86 5.64
N ALA A 99 11.73 32.68 6.94
CA ALA A 99 12.77 32.49 7.95
C ALA A 99 13.55 31.21 7.67
N VAL A 100 12.85 30.12 7.39
CA VAL A 100 13.46 28.83 7.04
C VAL A 100 14.33 28.95 5.78
N ILE A 101 13.88 29.65 4.73
CA ILE A 101 14.70 29.87 3.52
C ILE A 101 15.94 30.72 3.82
N ALA A 102 15.80 31.79 4.62
CA ALA A 102 16.93 32.61 5.02
C ALA A 102 17.95 31.80 5.84
N GLY A 103 17.47 30.96 6.77
CA GLY A 103 18.28 30.02 7.52
C GLY A 103 18.99 29.01 6.64
N ALA A 104 18.28 28.38 5.70
CA ALA A 104 18.83 27.42 4.76
C ALA A 104 19.94 28.02 3.87
N ARG A 105 19.82 29.31 3.50
CA ARG A 105 20.88 30.03 2.77
C ARG A 105 22.10 30.35 3.65
N ALA A 106 21.90 30.60 4.94
CA ALA A 106 22.95 30.94 5.90
C ALA A 106 23.58 29.72 6.61
N ALA A 107 23.02 28.54 6.40
CA ALA A 107 23.48 27.27 6.95
C ALA A 107 24.88 26.91 6.41
N ARG A 108 25.77 26.46 7.31
CA ARG A 108 27.10 25.95 6.94
C ARG A 108 27.08 24.44 6.65
N GLY A 109 26.11 23.72 7.19
CA GLY A 109 25.91 22.30 7.01
C GLY A 109 25.58 21.88 5.58
N GLY A 110 26.05 20.71 5.18
CA GLY A 110 25.57 20.03 3.97
C GLY A 110 24.10 19.60 4.10
N TRP A 111 23.66 19.37 5.34
CA TRP A 111 22.27 19.14 5.70
C TRP A 111 21.68 20.32 6.48
N VAL A 112 20.41 20.59 6.24
CA VAL A 112 19.60 21.56 6.98
C VAL A 112 18.46 20.81 7.67
N LEU A 113 18.41 20.84 8.99
CA LEU A 113 17.26 20.36 9.79
C LEU A 113 16.46 21.58 10.24
N VAL A 114 15.13 21.51 10.10
CA VAL A 114 14.20 22.56 10.49
C VAL A 114 13.34 22.03 11.62
N MET A 115 13.19 22.83 12.69
CA MET A 115 12.27 22.55 13.78
C MET A 115 11.75 23.85 14.41
N ASP A 116 10.50 23.84 14.87
CA ASP A 116 9.93 24.94 15.66
C ASP A 116 10.60 25.10 17.03
N ALA A 117 10.57 26.32 17.58
CA ALA A 117 11.20 26.65 18.85
C ALA A 117 10.42 26.21 20.09
N ASP A 118 9.14 25.85 19.96
CA ASP A 118 8.16 25.72 21.05
C ASP A 118 8.21 24.39 21.84
N LEU A 119 9.26 23.60 21.65
CA LEU A 119 9.50 22.28 22.24
C LEU A 119 8.41 21.22 21.95
N GLN A 120 7.41 21.53 21.10
CA GLN A 120 6.44 20.53 20.64
C GLN A 120 7.09 19.49 19.72
N HIS A 121 8.22 19.85 19.11
CA HIS A 121 9.16 18.95 18.47
C HIS A 121 10.23 18.52 19.48
N PRO A 122 10.18 17.27 19.99
CA PRO A 122 11.19 16.78 20.92
C PRO A 122 12.59 16.85 20.29
N PRO A 123 13.59 17.47 20.94
CA PRO A 123 14.97 17.50 20.45
C PRO A 123 15.56 16.11 20.16
N GLU A 124 15.11 15.07 20.86
CA GLU A 124 15.47 13.67 20.63
C GLU A 124 14.94 13.16 19.28
N ALA A 125 13.72 13.56 18.92
CA ALA A 125 13.15 13.25 17.60
C ALA A 125 13.89 13.99 16.49
N ALA A 126 14.26 15.26 16.73
CA ALA A 126 15.12 16.01 15.81
C ALA A 126 16.50 15.35 15.65
N ALA A 127 17.10 14.86 16.73
CA ALA A 127 18.37 14.13 16.69
C ALA A 127 18.25 12.78 15.95
N ALA A 128 17.15 12.05 16.13
CA ALA A 128 16.87 10.83 15.37
C ALA A 128 16.75 11.13 13.87
N LEU A 129 16.02 12.20 13.51
CA LEU A 129 15.88 12.66 12.14
C LEU A 129 17.24 13.06 11.52
N ALA A 130 18.09 13.73 12.30
CA ALA A 130 19.46 14.06 11.92
C ALA A 130 20.33 12.81 11.68
N ARG A 131 20.24 11.78 12.54
CA ARG A 131 20.93 10.50 12.34
C ARG A 131 20.48 9.82 11.05
N THR A 132 19.17 9.80 10.78
CA THR A 132 18.62 9.25 9.53
C THR A 132 19.14 10.01 8.30
N ALA A 133 19.14 11.34 8.37
CA ALA A 133 19.66 12.17 7.29
C ALA A 133 21.15 11.91 7.02
N LEU A 134 21.97 11.79 8.08
CA LEU A 134 23.41 11.60 7.94
C LEU A 134 23.84 10.16 7.60
N GLY A 135 22.98 9.17 7.85
CA GLY A 135 23.28 7.73 7.72
C GLY A 135 22.67 7.02 6.51
N HIS A 136 21.63 7.57 5.88
CA HIS A 136 20.92 6.91 4.77
C HIS A 136 21.04 7.68 3.45
N ASP A 137 20.94 6.96 2.33
CA ASP A 137 21.00 7.54 0.99
C ASP A 137 19.64 8.17 0.58
N VAL A 138 19.28 9.26 1.27
CA VAL A 138 18.05 10.04 1.10
C VAL A 138 18.34 11.54 0.91
N ASP A 139 17.35 12.30 0.47
CA ASP A 139 17.51 13.74 0.17
C ASP A 139 16.65 14.63 1.07
N ILE A 140 15.53 14.10 1.57
CA ILE A 140 14.62 14.74 2.54
C ILE A 140 14.26 13.70 3.61
N VAL A 141 14.19 14.12 4.87
CA VAL A 141 13.69 13.30 5.99
C VAL A 141 12.59 14.08 6.72
N VAL A 142 11.43 13.47 6.97
CA VAL A 142 10.24 14.12 7.53
C VAL A 142 9.89 13.51 8.88
N GLY A 143 9.74 14.32 9.91
CA GLY A 143 9.14 13.88 11.17
C GLY A 143 7.64 13.68 10.95
N THR A 144 7.12 12.48 11.22
CA THR A 144 5.69 12.17 11.05
C THR A 144 5.01 11.86 12.38
N ARG A 145 3.81 12.42 12.54
CA ARG A 145 2.89 12.17 13.67
C ARG A 145 1.86 11.09 13.35
N HIS A 146 1.88 10.55 12.13
CA HIS A 146 0.79 9.76 11.55
C HIS A 146 1.23 8.37 11.07
N ALA A 147 2.44 7.93 11.43
CA ALA A 147 2.96 6.62 11.06
C ALA A 147 3.81 6.02 12.20
N GLY A 148 3.92 4.69 12.23
CA GLY A 148 4.63 3.97 13.29
C GLY A 148 3.99 4.19 14.67
N THR A 149 4.82 4.39 15.69
CA THR A 149 4.42 4.75 17.06
C THR A 149 4.06 6.24 17.24
N GLY A 150 4.01 7.02 16.15
CA GLY A 150 3.73 8.45 16.20
C GLY A 150 2.33 8.76 16.74
N SER A 151 2.23 9.78 17.61
CA SER A 151 0.96 10.21 18.22
C SER A 151 0.78 11.72 18.14
N SER A 152 -0.46 12.14 17.89
CA SER A 152 -0.88 13.54 17.81
C SER A 152 -1.43 14.08 19.15
N GLY A 153 -1.16 13.39 20.27
CA GLY A 153 -1.77 13.64 21.58
C GLY A 153 -1.61 15.05 22.15
N GLY A 154 -0.59 15.82 21.73
CA GLY A 154 -0.38 17.21 22.15
C GLY A 154 -1.24 18.27 21.42
N LEU A 155 -2.25 17.89 20.64
CA LEU A 155 -3.18 18.83 20.00
C LEU A 155 -4.40 19.08 20.91
N ASP A 156 -4.51 20.30 21.46
CA ASP A 156 -5.72 20.71 22.17
C ASP A 156 -6.95 20.69 21.22
N GLY A 157 -7.85 19.73 21.44
CA GLY A 157 -9.21 19.70 20.90
C GLY A 157 -9.41 18.89 19.61
N ALA A 158 -10.48 18.09 19.59
CA ALA A 158 -10.92 17.27 18.44
C ALA A 158 -11.12 18.08 17.14
N ALA A 159 -11.59 19.32 17.24
CA ALA A 159 -11.79 20.22 16.10
C ALA A 159 -10.46 20.57 15.37
N ARG A 160 -9.34 20.64 16.11
CA ARG A 160 -8.02 20.99 15.56
C ARG A 160 -7.34 19.79 14.88
N SER A 161 -7.52 18.59 15.42
CA SER A 161 -7.11 17.35 14.77
C SER A 161 -7.82 17.13 13.43
N LEU A 162 -9.13 17.45 13.38
CA LEU A 162 -9.91 17.43 12.14
C LEU A 162 -9.44 18.47 11.11
N ALA A 163 -9.15 19.70 11.53
CA ALA A 163 -8.63 20.73 10.63
C ALA A 163 -7.24 20.38 10.05
N SER A 164 -6.34 19.82 10.88
CA SER A 164 -5.02 19.36 10.45
C SER A 164 -5.12 18.20 9.46
N SER A 165 -5.90 17.17 9.81
CA SER A 165 -6.13 16.00 8.95
C SER A 165 -6.82 16.38 7.64
N GLY A 166 -7.79 17.30 7.69
CA GLY A 166 -8.46 17.85 6.50
C GLY A 166 -7.52 18.63 5.59
N SER A 167 -6.59 19.41 6.14
CA SER A 167 -5.57 20.12 5.35
C SER A 167 -4.60 19.15 4.66
N ALA A 168 -4.11 18.13 5.36
CA ALA A 168 -3.23 17.12 4.78
C ALA A 168 -3.93 16.31 3.67
N LEU A 169 -5.21 15.94 3.89
CA LEU A 169 -6.04 15.29 2.87
C LEU A 169 -6.20 16.18 1.63
N LEU A 170 -6.48 17.47 1.82
CA LEU A 170 -6.63 18.42 0.72
C LEU A 170 -5.34 18.57 -0.10
N ALA A 171 -4.17 18.65 0.56
CA ALA A 171 -2.88 18.66 -0.13
C ALA A 171 -2.69 17.40 -0.99
N LYS A 172 -2.96 16.22 -0.43
CA LYS A 172 -2.84 14.94 -1.13
C LYS A 172 -3.79 14.84 -2.32
N LEU A 173 -5.01 15.40 -2.22
CA LEU A 173 -5.94 15.49 -3.36
C LEU A 173 -5.44 16.43 -4.47
N PHE A 174 -4.76 17.52 -4.13
CA PHE A 174 -4.18 18.44 -5.11
C PHE A 174 -2.93 17.86 -5.80
N PHE A 175 -2.16 17.03 -5.11
CA PHE A 175 -0.88 16.48 -5.57
C PHE A 175 -0.77 14.95 -5.35
N PRO A 176 -1.70 14.14 -5.89
CA PRO A 176 -1.84 12.73 -5.51
C PRO A 176 -0.62 11.87 -5.85
N ARG A 177 0.11 12.20 -6.92
CA ARG A 177 1.34 11.48 -7.28
C ARG A 177 2.57 11.93 -6.48
N ARG A 178 2.65 13.21 -6.12
CA ARG A 178 3.83 13.77 -5.44
C ARG A 178 3.81 13.54 -3.93
N LEU A 179 2.61 13.40 -3.35
CA LEU A 179 2.42 13.21 -1.92
C LEU A 179 1.88 11.82 -1.58
N ALA A 180 1.79 10.89 -2.55
CA ALA A 180 1.29 9.53 -2.35
C ALA A 180 1.99 8.80 -1.20
N THR A 181 3.31 9.03 -1.10
CA THR A 181 4.22 8.28 -0.23
C THR A 181 4.59 9.03 1.05
N VAL A 182 4.09 10.25 1.28
CA VAL A 182 4.37 11.06 2.48
C VAL A 182 3.13 11.10 3.37
N THR A 183 3.26 10.65 4.61
CA THR A 183 2.15 10.62 5.57
C THR A 183 1.83 11.99 6.11
N ASP A 184 2.84 12.77 6.51
CA ASP A 184 2.68 14.12 7.08
C ASP A 184 3.39 15.20 6.23
N PRO A 185 2.79 15.62 5.09
CA PRO A 185 3.37 16.68 4.26
C PRO A 185 3.30 18.07 4.90
N MET A 186 2.71 18.17 6.11
CA MET A 186 2.45 19.42 6.81
C MET A 186 3.35 19.62 8.03
N SER A 187 4.27 18.68 8.30
CA SER A 187 5.19 18.70 9.43
C SER A 187 6.11 19.92 9.43
N GLY A 188 6.35 20.47 10.62
CA GLY A 188 7.34 21.51 10.89
C GLY A 188 8.72 20.95 11.23
N LEU A 189 8.83 19.63 11.44
CA LEU A 189 10.06 18.92 11.77
C LEU A 189 10.52 18.11 10.55
N PHE A 190 11.58 18.56 9.88
CA PHE A 190 12.12 17.87 8.70
C PHE A 190 13.57 18.28 8.44
N ALA A 191 14.31 17.48 7.66
CA ALA A 191 15.65 17.82 7.19
C ALA A 191 15.78 17.60 5.69
N PHE A 192 16.69 18.31 5.05
CA PHE A 192 16.98 18.15 3.63
C PHE A 192 18.45 18.44 3.30
N ARG A 193 18.91 17.83 2.21
CA ARG A 193 20.23 18.07 1.64
C ARG A 193 20.27 19.41 0.93
N ARG A 194 21.17 20.30 1.36
CA ARG A 194 21.31 21.64 0.79
C ARG A 194 21.69 21.61 -0.69
N ASP A 195 22.50 20.63 -1.11
CA ASP A 195 22.94 20.44 -2.51
C ASP A 195 21.87 19.82 -3.43
N ARG A 196 20.78 19.27 -2.87
CA ARG A 196 19.70 18.61 -3.63
C ARG A 196 18.44 19.44 -3.77
N ILE A 197 18.37 20.57 -3.05
CA ILE A 197 17.22 21.46 -3.04
C ILE A 197 17.62 22.80 -3.65
N ASP A 198 16.91 23.19 -4.71
CA ASP A 198 17.01 24.51 -5.29
C ASP A 198 16.12 25.48 -4.49
N LEU A 199 16.76 26.26 -3.62
CA LEU A 199 16.09 27.23 -2.76
C LEU A 199 15.44 28.38 -3.55
N ASP A 200 15.89 28.66 -4.77
CA ASP A 200 15.36 29.76 -5.59
C ASP A 200 14.05 29.39 -6.29
N ARG A 201 13.76 28.08 -6.39
CA ARG A 201 12.44 27.57 -6.83
C ARG A 201 11.37 27.67 -5.74
N LEU A 202 11.74 27.95 -4.49
CA LEU A 202 10.82 28.06 -3.38
C LEU A 202 10.26 29.47 -3.30
N ASN A 203 8.94 29.59 -3.33
CA ASN A 203 8.24 30.85 -3.13
C ASN A 203 7.02 30.67 -2.20
N PRO A 204 7.31 30.35 -0.92
CA PRO A 204 6.27 30.00 0.03
C PRO A 204 5.42 31.18 0.44
N LEU A 205 4.12 30.92 0.55
CA LEU A 205 3.17 31.82 1.20
C LEU A 205 2.82 31.23 2.57
N GLY A 206 3.32 31.85 3.63
CA GLY A 206 2.97 31.49 5.01
C GLY A 206 3.93 30.47 5.63
N PHE A 207 3.40 29.35 6.15
CA PHE A 207 4.08 28.52 7.16
C PHE A 207 4.37 27.06 6.75
N LYS A 208 4.00 26.64 5.53
CA LYS A 208 4.09 25.24 5.09
C LYS A 208 5.18 25.01 4.05
N ILE A 209 6.42 25.26 4.44
CA ILE A 209 7.62 25.13 3.59
C ILE A 209 7.90 23.69 3.14
N LEU A 210 7.66 22.69 3.99
CA LEU A 210 7.88 21.28 3.65
C LEU A 210 7.05 20.85 2.43
N LEU A 211 5.78 21.26 2.39
CA LEU A 211 4.90 20.99 1.26
C LEU A 211 5.47 21.56 -0.05
N GLU A 212 6.09 22.74 0.00
CA GLU A 212 6.72 23.34 -1.17
C GLU A 212 7.98 22.58 -1.59
N LEU A 213 8.82 22.16 -0.64
CA LEU A 213 9.98 21.32 -0.91
C LEU A 213 9.57 20.03 -1.64
N LEU A 214 8.60 19.29 -1.07
CA LEU A 214 8.09 18.03 -1.62
C LEU A 214 7.47 18.20 -3.02
N VAL A 215 6.69 19.27 -3.23
CA VAL A 215 6.05 19.52 -4.51
C VAL A 215 7.07 19.98 -5.56
N ARG A 216 8.06 20.81 -5.21
CA ARG A 216 9.03 21.37 -6.19
C ARG A 216 10.17 20.44 -6.54
N HIS A 217 10.47 19.46 -5.70
CA HIS A 217 11.57 18.51 -5.88
C HIS A 217 11.05 17.07 -5.95
N PRO A 218 10.26 16.71 -6.99
CA PRO A 218 9.63 15.38 -7.09
C PRO A 218 10.64 14.22 -7.23
N SER A 219 11.91 14.51 -7.54
CA SER A 219 12.98 13.52 -7.62
C SER A 219 13.73 13.30 -6.29
N ALA A 220 13.36 14.03 -5.23
CA ALA A 220 13.98 13.88 -3.93
C ALA A 220 13.51 12.57 -3.26
N ARG A 221 14.43 11.83 -2.67
CA ARG A 221 14.15 10.63 -1.88
C ARG A 221 13.76 11.02 -0.47
N VAL A 222 12.64 10.49 0.03
CA VAL A 222 12.03 10.95 1.28
C VAL A 222 12.01 9.83 2.32
N ALA A 223 12.64 10.03 3.47
CA ALA A 223 12.42 9.16 4.64
C ALA A 223 11.43 9.81 5.61
N GLU A 224 10.76 9.02 6.43
CA GLU A 224 9.89 9.48 7.51
C GLU A 224 10.40 8.95 8.86
N VAL A 225 10.38 9.75 9.91
CA VAL A 225 10.76 9.34 11.27
C VAL A 225 9.57 9.59 12.18
N ALA A 226 9.06 8.53 12.82
CA ALA A 226 7.91 8.65 13.71
C ALA A 226 8.29 9.41 14.99
N TYR A 227 7.42 10.29 15.49
CA TYR A 227 7.60 10.92 16.79
C TYR A 227 6.28 11.26 17.47
N THR A 228 6.33 11.38 18.80
CA THR A 228 5.20 11.81 19.63
C THR A 228 5.21 13.33 19.76
N PHE A 229 4.10 13.97 19.39
CA PHE A 229 3.95 15.43 19.46
C PHE A 229 3.68 15.88 20.90
N ALA A 230 4.60 16.67 21.47
CA ALA A 230 4.51 17.11 22.88
C ALA A 230 3.54 18.30 23.06
N PRO A 231 2.89 18.42 24.24
CA PRO A 231 2.15 19.62 24.58
C PRO A 231 3.08 20.84 24.64
N ARG A 232 2.55 22.00 24.28
CA ARG A 232 3.33 23.24 24.18
C ARG A 232 3.79 23.71 25.56
N ALA A 233 5.07 24.05 25.70
CA ALA A 233 5.63 24.51 26.98
C ALA A 233 5.13 25.91 27.39
N ALA A 234 4.90 26.82 26.41
CA ALA A 234 4.36 28.17 26.63
C ALA A 234 3.79 28.80 25.33
N GLY A 235 2.88 29.78 25.46
CA GLY A 235 2.42 30.66 24.36
C GLY A 235 1.04 30.34 23.75
N THR A 236 0.38 31.37 23.17
CA THR A 236 -0.97 31.26 22.56
C THR A 236 -0.93 30.89 21.06
N SER A 237 -1.88 30.07 20.60
CA SER A 237 -1.95 29.60 19.21
C SER A 237 -2.60 30.62 18.27
N LYS A 238 -1.97 30.88 17.10
CA LYS A 238 -2.44 31.85 16.08
C LYS A 238 -3.30 31.27 14.94
N ALA A 239 -3.73 30.01 15.05
CA ALA A 239 -4.58 29.34 14.05
C ALA A 239 -5.87 30.15 13.76
N SER A 240 -5.93 30.82 12.60
CA SER A 240 -7.04 31.70 12.22
C SER A 240 -7.61 31.36 10.84
N LEU A 241 -8.86 31.77 10.56
CA LEU A 241 -9.50 31.65 9.23
C LEU A 241 -8.63 32.23 8.10
N ARG A 242 -7.86 33.28 8.39
CA ARG A 242 -6.92 33.92 7.46
C ARG A 242 -5.78 32.98 7.06
N GLU A 243 -5.29 32.16 7.99
CA GLU A 243 -4.27 31.15 7.71
C GLU A 243 -4.83 30.03 6.81
N GLY A 244 -6.07 29.61 7.05
CA GLY A 244 -6.78 28.66 6.18
C GLY A 244 -6.91 29.16 4.73
N LEU A 245 -7.28 30.43 4.53
CA LEU A 245 -7.35 31.03 3.20
C LEU A 245 -5.96 31.20 2.55
N THR A 246 -4.95 31.55 3.34
CA THR A 246 -3.55 31.65 2.88
C THR A 246 -3.04 30.30 2.39
N TYR A 247 -3.35 29.23 3.12
CA TYR A 247 -3.04 27.85 2.74
C TYR A 247 -3.73 27.42 1.44
N LEU A 248 -5.02 27.71 1.26
CA LEU A 248 -5.73 27.43 0.01
C LEU A 248 -5.10 28.16 -1.19
N ARG A 249 -4.74 29.45 -1.03
CA ARG A 249 -4.02 30.21 -2.05
C ARG A 249 -2.65 29.59 -2.35
N HIS A 250 -1.95 29.10 -1.32
CA HIS A 250 -0.67 28.40 -1.49
C HIS A 250 -0.82 27.12 -2.32
N LEU A 251 -1.84 26.29 -2.06
CA LEU A 251 -2.14 25.09 -2.87
C LEU A 251 -2.43 25.43 -4.34
N VAL A 252 -3.30 26.42 -4.58
CA VAL A 252 -3.64 26.88 -5.94
C VAL A 252 -2.39 27.42 -6.65
N ARG A 253 -1.54 28.16 -5.93
CA ARG A 253 -0.29 28.70 -6.44
C ARG A 253 0.70 27.60 -6.79
N LEU A 254 0.96 26.66 -5.88
CA LEU A 254 1.86 25.53 -6.10
C LEU A 254 1.48 24.74 -7.36
N ARG A 255 0.18 24.65 -7.66
CA ARG A 255 -0.35 24.06 -8.89
C ARG A 255 -0.27 24.99 -10.11
N GLY A 256 -0.32 26.30 -9.91
CA GLY A 256 -0.32 27.34 -10.95
C GLY A 256 1.07 27.78 -11.43
N THR A 257 2.10 27.67 -10.60
CA THR A 257 3.49 28.12 -10.86
C THR A 257 4.32 27.14 -11.70
N THR A 258 3.68 26.23 -12.41
CA THR A 258 4.30 25.49 -13.53
C THR A 258 3.97 26.12 -14.88
N ARG A 259 3.32 27.29 -14.92
CA ARG A 259 2.80 27.89 -16.16
C ARG A 259 3.18 29.36 -16.29
N SER A 260 3.93 29.69 -17.35
CA SER A 260 4.21 31.06 -17.78
C SER A 260 2.92 31.79 -18.19
N GLY A 261 2.93 33.12 -18.18
CA GLY A 261 1.78 33.95 -18.58
C GLY A 261 1.25 33.66 -19.99
N GLY A 262 2.12 33.24 -20.92
CA GLY A 262 1.76 32.86 -22.28
C GLY A 262 0.89 31.59 -22.36
N GLU A 263 1.06 30.62 -21.45
CA GLU A 263 0.25 29.41 -21.46
C GLU A 263 -1.20 29.63 -21.01
N ARG A 264 -1.46 30.63 -20.16
CA ARG A 264 -2.84 30.94 -19.71
C ARG A 264 -3.66 31.51 -20.86
N ALA A 265 -3.08 32.43 -21.64
CA ALA A 265 -3.70 32.96 -22.85
C ALA A 265 -3.96 31.83 -23.87
N ALA A 266 -2.98 30.93 -24.07
CA ALA A 266 -3.14 29.79 -24.96
C ALA A 266 -4.21 28.79 -24.47
N ALA A 267 -4.29 28.51 -23.17
CA ALA A 267 -5.32 27.63 -22.60
C ALA A 267 -6.72 28.25 -22.71
N PHE A 268 -6.84 29.56 -22.48
CA PHE A 268 -8.08 30.30 -22.67
C PHE A 268 -8.50 30.30 -24.16
N GLY A 269 -7.56 30.51 -25.08
CA GLY A 269 -7.81 30.39 -26.53
C GLY A 269 -8.31 28.99 -26.93
N ARG A 270 -7.70 27.92 -26.39
CA ARG A 270 -8.17 26.55 -26.62
C ARG A 270 -9.56 26.30 -26.03
N LEU A 271 -9.87 26.84 -24.86
CA LEU A 271 -11.20 26.73 -24.25
C LEU A 271 -12.27 27.38 -25.13
N LEU A 272 -12.00 28.60 -25.63
CA LEU A 272 -12.91 29.30 -26.54
C LEU A 272 -13.12 28.53 -27.85
N ALA A 273 -12.04 28.05 -28.47
CA ALA A 273 -12.11 27.24 -29.69
C ALA A 273 -12.88 25.93 -29.46
N PHE A 274 -12.66 25.26 -28.33
CA PHE A 274 -13.39 24.06 -27.93
C PHE A 274 -14.89 24.33 -27.72
N GLY A 275 -15.24 25.50 -27.16
CA GLY A 275 -16.61 26.00 -27.04
C GLY A 275 -17.30 26.18 -28.38
N LEU A 276 -16.65 26.90 -29.31
CA LEU A 276 -17.19 27.15 -30.65
C LEU A 276 -17.41 25.85 -31.44
N ILE A 277 -16.50 24.89 -31.32
CA ILE A 277 -16.66 23.55 -31.90
C ILE A 277 -17.87 22.85 -31.30
N GLY A 278 -18.02 22.87 -29.98
CA GLY A 278 -19.18 22.29 -29.29
C GLY A 278 -20.51 22.88 -29.77
N VAL A 279 -20.58 24.20 -30.00
CA VAL A 279 -21.75 24.86 -30.57
C VAL A 279 -22.02 24.39 -32.00
N SER A 280 -20.99 24.26 -32.84
CA SER A 280 -21.16 23.70 -34.20
C SER A 280 -21.70 22.27 -34.19
N GLY A 281 -21.34 21.49 -33.17
CA GLY A 281 -21.84 20.15 -32.96
C GLY A 281 -23.36 20.09 -32.73
N ILE A 282 -24.00 21.16 -32.25
CA ILE A 282 -25.47 21.22 -32.12
C ILE A 282 -26.12 21.20 -33.49
N GLY A 283 -25.65 22.03 -34.43
CA GLY A 283 -26.17 22.06 -35.80
C GLY A 283 -25.99 20.71 -36.52
N VAL A 284 -24.80 20.10 -36.37
CA VAL A 284 -24.53 18.76 -36.93
C VAL A 284 -25.40 17.69 -36.28
N ASN A 285 -25.64 17.76 -34.97
CA ASN A 285 -26.54 16.85 -34.29
C ASN A 285 -27.97 16.96 -34.84
N THR A 286 -28.50 18.18 -34.97
CA THR A 286 -29.84 18.42 -35.50
C THR A 286 -29.97 17.92 -36.94
N ALA A 287 -29.00 18.18 -37.81
CA ALA A 287 -28.99 17.69 -39.19
C ALA A 287 -28.91 16.16 -39.26
N ALA A 288 -28.07 15.53 -38.42
CA ALA A 288 -27.98 14.08 -38.36
C ALA A 288 -29.27 13.45 -37.82
N LEU A 289 -29.93 14.09 -36.84
CA LEU A 289 -31.22 13.64 -36.32
C LEU A 289 -32.29 13.70 -37.41
N TRP A 290 -32.38 14.81 -38.15
CA TRP A 290 -33.27 14.95 -39.30
C TRP A 290 -33.01 13.85 -40.34
N LEU A 291 -31.75 13.59 -40.68
CA LEU A 291 -31.38 12.50 -41.61
C LEU A 291 -31.84 11.12 -41.09
N PHE A 292 -31.54 10.79 -39.84
CA PHE A 292 -31.88 9.46 -39.30
C PHE A 292 -33.39 9.29 -39.12
N HIS A 293 -34.09 10.32 -38.67
CA HIS A 293 -35.52 10.26 -38.37
C HIS A 293 -36.37 10.40 -39.64
N ASP A 294 -36.20 11.48 -40.42
CA ASP A 294 -37.12 11.82 -41.53
C ASP A 294 -36.72 11.17 -42.85
N VAL A 295 -35.42 10.95 -43.09
CA VAL A 295 -34.94 10.38 -44.36
C VAL A 295 -34.78 8.87 -44.26
N LEU A 296 -34.21 8.38 -43.16
CA LEU A 296 -33.91 6.96 -42.95
C LEU A 296 -34.97 6.22 -42.13
N ASN A 297 -36.02 6.91 -41.64
CA ASN A 297 -37.11 6.35 -40.84
C ASN A 297 -36.63 5.53 -39.62
N ALA A 298 -35.50 5.91 -39.01
CA ALA A 298 -35.02 5.28 -37.79
C ALA A 298 -35.93 5.67 -36.61
N PRO A 299 -36.16 4.77 -35.63
CA PRO A 299 -36.97 5.11 -34.47
C PRO A 299 -36.38 6.32 -33.71
N PRO A 300 -37.20 7.24 -33.16
CA PRO A 300 -36.73 8.53 -32.65
C PRO A 300 -35.59 8.45 -31.62
N LEU A 301 -35.65 7.47 -30.71
CA LEU A 301 -34.60 7.26 -29.70
C LEU A 301 -33.29 6.77 -30.32
N TRP A 302 -33.35 5.87 -31.30
CA TRP A 302 -32.18 5.40 -32.04
C TRP A 302 -31.59 6.51 -32.90
N GLY A 303 -32.43 7.29 -33.59
CA GLY A 303 -32.02 8.47 -34.35
C GLY A 303 -31.29 9.51 -33.49
N ALA A 304 -31.81 9.82 -32.30
CA ALA A 304 -31.17 10.75 -31.37
C ALA A 304 -29.83 10.23 -30.83
N ALA A 305 -29.75 8.93 -30.50
CA ALA A 305 -28.51 8.30 -30.07
C ALA A 305 -27.44 8.35 -31.17
N LEU A 306 -27.79 7.98 -32.41
CA LEU A 306 -26.89 8.01 -33.57
C LEU A 306 -26.45 9.44 -33.92
N ALA A 307 -27.37 10.40 -33.93
CA ALA A 307 -27.06 11.82 -34.14
C ALA A 307 -26.05 12.35 -33.10
N THR A 308 -26.12 11.87 -31.86
CA THR A 308 -25.17 12.22 -30.79
C THR A 308 -23.77 11.65 -31.08
N GLN A 309 -23.68 10.45 -31.65
CA GLN A 309 -22.39 9.87 -32.05
C GLN A 309 -21.79 10.61 -33.26
N VAL A 310 -22.61 11.00 -34.24
CA VAL A 310 -22.17 11.80 -35.40
C VAL A 310 -21.62 13.15 -34.96
N SER A 311 -22.36 13.87 -34.11
CA SER A 311 -21.90 15.15 -33.53
C SER A 311 -20.62 14.98 -32.70
N THR A 312 -20.49 13.88 -31.95
CA THR A 312 -19.27 13.56 -31.20
C THR A 312 -18.08 13.34 -32.13
N GLY A 313 -18.28 12.62 -33.24
CA GLY A 313 -17.26 12.44 -34.28
C GLY A 313 -16.84 13.75 -34.94
N TRP A 314 -17.80 14.63 -35.24
CA TRP A 314 -17.55 15.98 -35.75
C TRP A 314 -16.70 16.81 -34.79
N ASN A 315 -17.08 16.84 -33.51
CA ASN A 315 -16.35 17.55 -32.47
C ASN A 315 -14.92 17.01 -32.32
N PHE A 316 -14.74 15.68 -32.33
CA PHE A 316 -13.42 15.06 -32.28
C PHE A 316 -12.55 15.49 -33.46
N ALA A 317 -13.09 15.42 -34.68
CA ALA A 317 -12.36 15.78 -35.89
C ALA A 317 -11.90 17.24 -35.86
N LEU A 318 -12.77 18.19 -35.48
CA LEU A 318 -12.41 19.60 -35.38
C LEU A 318 -11.46 19.88 -34.21
N VAL A 319 -11.57 19.19 -33.08
CA VAL A 319 -10.64 19.35 -31.95
C VAL A 319 -9.23 18.88 -32.34
N GLU A 320 -9.11 17.74 -33.01
CA GLU A 320 -7.84 17.26 -33.60
C GLU A 320 -7.29 18.27 -34.62
N LEU A 321 -8.16 18.71 -35.52
CA LEU A 321 -7.77 19.49 -36.68
C LEU A 321 -7.63 20.97 -36.39
N LEU A 322 -8.13 21.56 -35.31
CA LEU A 322 -8.08 23.02 -35.12
C LEU A 322 -7.46 23.39 -33.77
N VAL A 323 -7.79 22.67 -32.70
CA VAL A 323 -7.41 23.04 -31.33
C VAL A 323 -6.05 22.49 -30.93
N TYR A 324 -5.75 21.24 -31.34
CA TYR A 324 -4.54 20.53 -30.93
C TYR A 324 -3.60 20.19 -32.10
N ARG A 325 -3.68 20.94 -33.21
CA ARG A 325 -2.73 20.85 -34.33
C ARG A 325 -1.28 20.91 -33.80
N GLY A 326 -0.48 19.89 -34.06
CA GLY A 326 0.93 19.82 -33.66
C GLY A 326 1.23 19.32 -32.25
N THR A 327 0.22 19.15 -31.39
CA THR A 327 0.37 18.57 -30.02
C THR A 327 -0.06 17.10 -29.92
N LEU A 328 -0.17 16.41 -31.07
CA LEU A 328 -0.75 15.08 -31.18
C LEU A 328 0.29 13.99 -30.83
N ARG A 329 0.07 13.23 -29.74
CA ARG A 329 0.80 11.97 -29.45
C ARG A 329 -0.17 10.79 -29.32
N GLY A 330 0.28 9.59 -29.70
CA GLY A 330 -0.53 8.36 -29.76
C GLY A 330 -1.25 8.16 -31.11
N THR A 331 -1.97 7.04 -31.27
CA THR A 331 -2.76 6.78 -32.49
C THR A 331 -4.04 7.61 -32.48
N ARG A 332 -4.51 8.05 -33.66
CA ARG A 332 -5.80 8.73 -33.82
C ARG A 332 -6.94 7.90 -33.23
N THR A 333 -6.89 6.59 -33.39
CA THR A 333 -7.87 5.63 -32.85
C THR A 333 -7.90 5.64 -31.33
N GLY A 334 -6.74 5.63 -30.65
CA GLY A 334 -6.68 5.64 -29.18
C GLY A 334 -7.20 6.93 -28.57
N ARG A 335 -6.98 8.08 -29.23
CA ARG A 335 -7.55 9.36 -28.79
C ARG A 335 -9.05 9.43 -29.07
N GLY A 336 -9.49 8.94 -30.23
CA GLY A 336 -10.91 8.81 -30.56
C GLY A 336 -11.66 7.99 -29.51
N VAL A 337 -11.20 6.79 -29.17
CA VAL A 337 -11.84 5.92 -28.16
C VAL A 337 -11.99 6.64 -26.82
N ARG A 338 -10.93 7.32 -26.33
CA ARG A 338 -11.00 8.08 -25.07
C ARG A 338 -11.96 9.26 -25.14
N PHE A 339 -12.00 9.97 -26.28
CA PHE A 339 -12.88 11.11 -26.49
C PHE A 339 -14.36 10.67 -26.51
N PHE A 340 -14.68 9.59 -27.21
CA PHE A 340 -16.02 9.00 -27.23
C PHE A 340 -16.42 8.45 -25.85
N ALA A 341 -15.53 7.72 -25.16
CA ALA A 341 -15.79 7.23 -23.81
C ALA A 341 -16.07 8.38 -22.83
N MET A 342 -15.25 9.43 -22.85
CA MET A 342 -15.45 10.63 -22.04
C MET A 342 -16.82 11.28 -22.29
N ASN A 343 -17.20 11.48 -23.56
CA ASN A 343 -18.47 12.14 -23.88
C ASN A 343 -19.69 11.32 -23.45
N ASN A 344 -19.67 9.99 -23.64
CA ASN A 344 -20.76 9.13 -23.23
C ASN A 344 -20.86 9.02 -21.69
N LEU A 345 -19.73 8.91 -20.98
CA LEU A 345 -19.72 8.89 -19.51
C LEU A 345 -20.25 10.19 -18.91
N LEU A 346 -19.84 11.34 -19.45
CA LEU A 346 -20.32 12.65 -18.98
C LEU A 346 -21.79 12.90 -19.36
N LEU A 347 -22.28 12.28 -20.44
CA LEU A 347 -23.70 12.29 -20.77
C LEU A 347 -24.51 11.52 -19.72
N LEU A 348 -24.05 10.34 -19.30
CA LEU A 348 -24.67 9.55 -18.23
C LEU A 348 -24.62 10.28 -16.88
N ALA A 349 -23.51 10.96 -16.57
CA ALA A 349 -23.34 11.74 -15.35
C ALA A 349 -24.24 12.98 -15.26
N ARG A 350 -24.87 13.40 -16.38
CA ARG A 350 -25.73 14.59 -16.42
C ARG A 350 -26.93 14.49 -15.47
N LEU A 351 -27.65 13.36 -15.50
CA LEU A 351 -28.90 13.22 -14.76
C LEU A 351 -28.69 13.24 -13.23
N PRO A 352 -27.71 12.51 -12.67
CA PRO A 352 -27.40 12.61 -11.24
C PRO A 352 -27.01 14.02 -10.79
N VAL A 353 -26.21 14.73 -11.59
CA VAL A 353 -25.78 16.12 -11.26
C VAL A 353 -26.97 17.07 -11.28
N LEU A 354 -27.84 16.95 -12.28
CA LEU A 354 -29.06 17.75 -12.37
C LEU A 354 -29.97 17.48 -11.16
N ALA A 355 -30.21 16.20 -10.83
CA ALA A 355 -31.03 15.81 -9.68
C ALA A 355 -30.47 16.37 -8.36
N TRP A 356 -29.14 16.35 -8.19
CA TRP A 356 -28.48 16.91 -7.02
C TRP A 356 -28.67 18.42 -6.91
N LEU A 357 -28.56 19.18 -8.00
CA LEU A 357 -28.81 20.63 -8.00
C LEU A 357 -30.27 20.97 -7.67
N LEU A 358 -31.22 20.18 -8.18
CA LEU A 358 -32.63 20.33 -7.85
C LEU A 358 -32.90 20.05 -6.36
N ALA A 359 -32.24 19.03 -5.79
CA ALA A 359 -32.34 18.71 -4.36
C ALA A 359 -31.79 19.84 -3.45
N LEU A 360 -30.90 20.69 -3.97
CA LEU A 360 -30.41 21.90 -3.29
C LEU A 360 -31.34 23.12 -3.45
N GLY A 361 -32.51 22.95 -4.08
CA GLY A 361 -33.48 24.03 -4.31
C GLY A 361 -33.14 24.94 -5.48
N VAL A 362 -32.19 24.57 -6.34
CA VAL A 362 -31.89 25.34 -7.56
C VAL A 362 -33.01 25.15 -8.58
N GLY A 363 -33.58 26.23 -9.11
CA GLY A 363 -34.63 26.15 -10.12
C GLY A 363 -34.20 25.37 -11.37
N VAL A 364 -35.14 24.66 -12.01
CA VAL A 364 -34.85 23.68 -13.08
C VAL A 364 -34.05 24.26 -14.25
N LEU A 365 -34.39 25.45 -14.72
CA LEU A 365 -33.68 26.11 -15.82
C LEU A 365 -32.24 26.46 -15.43
N THR A 366 -32.05 27.02 -14.23
CA THR A 366 -30.74 27.36 -13.67
C THR A 366 -29.90 26.11 -13.44
N ALA A 367 -30.49 25.05 -12.90
CA ALA A 367 -29.83 23.76 -12.66
C ALA A 367 -29.38 23.11 -13.98
N ASN A 368 -30.21 23.15 -15.02
CA ASN A 368 -29.86 22.65 -16.34
C ASN A 368 -28.72 23.46 -16.98
N ALA A 369 -28.79 24.80 -16.94
CA ALA A 369 -27.73 25.67 -17.46
C ALA A 369 -26.39 25.43 -16.74
N LEU A 370 -26.40 25.37 -15.40
CA LEU A 370 -25.22 25.07 -14.60
C LEU A 370 -24.63 23.70 -14.92
N THR A 371 -25.49 22.69 -15.10
CA THR A 371 -25.05 21.33 -15.47
C THR A 371 -24.37 21.33 -16.85
N LEU A 372 -24.94 22.03 -17.84
CA LEU A 372 -24.35 22.11 -19.19
C LEU A 372 -22.98 22.81 -19.16
N VAL A 373 -22.85 23.92 -18.42
CA VAL A 373 -21.57 24.64 -18.26
C VAL A 373 -20.54 23.76 -17.54
N LEU A 374 -20.92 23.10 -16.45
CA LEU A 374 -20.03 22.21 -15.70
C LEU A 374 -19.52 21.06 -16.57
N LEU A 375 -20.42 20.37 -17.27
CA LEU A 375 -20.05 19.25 -18.15
C LEU A 375 -19.17 19.72 -19.32
N PHE A 376 -19.43 20.92 -19.87
CA PHE A 376 -18.55 21.53 -20.87
C PHE A 376 -17.13 21.76 -20.33
N LEU A 377 -17.00 22.37 -19.16
CA LEU A 377 -15.69 22.60 -18.53
C LEU A 377 -14.96 21.30 -18.23
N LEU A 378 -15.68 20.28 -17.73
CA LEU A 378 -15.13 18.95 -17.52
C LEU A 378 -14.65 18.32 -18.84
N ARG A 379 -15.46 18.34 -19.90
CA ARG A 379 -15.06 17.85 -21.23
C ARG A 379 -13.77 18.52 -21.71
N PHE A 380 -13.69 19.84 -21.59
CA PHE A 380 -12.47 20.58 -21.95
C PHE A 380 -11.28 20.15 -21.09
N LEU A 381 -11.43 20.10 -19.76
CA LEU A 381 -10.35 19.73 -18.83
C LEU A 381 -9.83 18.31 -19.07
N PHE A 382 -10.72 17.35 -19.27
CA PHE A 382 -10.38 15.97 -19.57
C PHE A 382 -9.70 15.85 -20.94
N SER A 383 -10.24 16.51 -21.96
CA SER A 383 -9.64 16.55 -23.30
C SER A 383 -8.24 17.18 -23.24
N ASP A 384 -8.11 18.39 -22.70
CA ASP A 384 -6.83 19.11 -22.61
C ASP A 384 -5.82 18.30 -21.82
N ARG A 385 -6.17 17.71 -20.66
CA ARG A 385 -5.19 17.12 -19.74
C ARG A 385 -4.94 15.62 -19.90
N LEU A 386 -5.93 14.83 -20.31
CA LEU A 386 -5.80 13.36 -20.37
C LEU A 386 -5.69 12.84 -21.80
N ILE A 387 -6.28 13.54 -22.77
CA ILE A 387 -6.26 13.09 -24.18
C ILE A 387 -5.10 13.74 -24.92
N TYR A 388 -4.86 15.05 -24.73
CA TYR A 388 -3.94 15.82 -25.58
C TYR A 388 -2.65 16.32 -24.89
N ARG A 389 -2.64 16.62 -23.58
CA ARG A 389 -1.44 17.14 -22.90
C ARG A 389 -0.63 16.02 -22.22
N ALA A 390 0.65 15.92 -22.59
CA ALA A 390 1.62 15.07 -21.89
C ALA A 390 2.04 15.70 -20.54
N PRO A 391 2.49 14.90 -19.54
CA PRO A 391 3.36 15.42 -18.50
C PRO A 391 4.59 16.07 -19.15
N ALA A 392 5.13 17.11 -18.51
CA ALA A 392 6.33 17.81 -18.97
C ALA A 392 7.43 16.78 -19.33
N SER A 393 8.14 17.05 -20.41
CA SER A 393 9.24 16.26 -20.96
C SER A 393 10.14 15.68 -19.86
N GLU A 394 10.25 14.36 -19.85
CA GLU A 394 11.16 13.54 -19.03
C GLU A 394 12.65 13.70 -19.41
N ASP A 395 13.03 14.79 -20.11
CA ASP A 395 14.37 14.93 -20.69
C ASP A 395 15.39 15.64 -19.80
N GLU A 396 15.09 15.93 -18.52
CA GLU A 396 16.10 16.53 -17.62
C GLU A 396 16.12 16.02 -16.17
N SER A 397 15.64 14.80 -15.94
CA SER A 397 16.01 14.11 -14.70
C SER A 397 16.36 12.65 -14.98
N THR A 398 17.62 12.30 -14.74
CA THR A 398 18.00 10.96 -14.29
C THR A 398 17.33 10.73 -12.92
N GLY A 399 16.00 10.61 -12.91
CA GLY A 399 15.17 10.60 -11.70
C GLY A 399 15.16 9.22 -11.08
N ARG A 400 15.86 9.07 -9.95
CA ARG A 400 15.61 7.98 -9.00
C ARG A 400 14.21 8.17 -8.42
N ASP A 401 13.42 7.10 -8.36
CA ASP A 401 12.06 7.14 -7.82
C ASP A 401 12.06 7.48 -6.33
N PRO A 402 11.07 8.26 -5.84
CA PRO A 402 10.96 8.62 -4.44
C PRO A 402 10.77 7.38 -3.55
N VAL A 403 11.77 7.14 -2.72
CA VAL A 403 11.81 6.16 -1.62
C VAL A 403 10.93 6.65 -0.47
N ARG A 404 10.31 5.72 0.29
CA ARG A 404 9.70 5.94 1.62
C ARG A 404 10.38 4.97 2.60
N THR A 405 11.10 5.49 3.59
CA THR A 405 11.72 4.68 4.65
C THR A 405 11.25 5.22 6.00
N LEU A 406 10.46 4.44 6.75
CA LEU A 406 10.12 4.74 8.13
C LEU A 406 11.24 4.23 9.03
N VAL A 407 11.87 5.09 9.84
CA VAL A 407 12.97 4.72 10.75
C VAL A 407 12.48 4.74 12.20
N ASP A 408 12.76 3.66 12.94
CA ASP A 408 12.54 3.59 14.39
C ASP A 408 13.67 4.35 15.13
N PRO A 409 13.35 5.33 16.00
CA PRO A 409 14.34 6.10 16.75
C PRO A 409 15.33 5.26 17.59
N GLY A 410 15.00 4.01 17.91
CA GLY A 410 15.78 3.12 18.79
C GLY A 410 16.72 2.12 18.09
N ALA A 411 16.71 2.00 16.76
CA ALA A 411 17.49 0.97 16.06
C ALA A 411 18.95 1.38 15.79
N PRO A 412 19.94 0.47 15.96
CA PRO A 412 21.36 0.77 15.68
C PRO A 412 21.63 0.96 14.17
N VAL A 413 22.44 1.98 13.85
CA VAL A 413 22.79 2.37 12.47
C VAL A 413 23.90 1.47 11.94
N SER A 414 23.61 0.70 10.89
CA SER A 414 24.62 -0.08 10.16
C SER A 414 25.21 0.70 8.96
N THR A 415 26.51 0.55 8.75
CA THR A 415 27.34 1.30 7.80
C THR A 415 27.10 0.89 6.34
N PRO A 416 26.93 1.82 5.38
CA PRO A 416 26.75 1.49 3.97
C PRO A 416 28.09 1.29 3.23
N SER A 417 28.17 0.19 2.49
CA SER A 417 29.23 -0.10 1.50
C SER A 417 28.90 0.53 0.14
N THR A 418 29.93 1.04 -0.53
CA THR A 418 29.89 1.71 -1.84
C THR A 418 29.97 0.71 -3.00
N ALA A 419 29.05 0.79 -3.96
CA ALA A 419 29.23 0.17 -5.29
C ALA A 419 28.49 0.94 -6.40
N HIS A 420 29.18 1.07 -7.54
CA HIS A 420 28.84 1.87 -8.73
C HIS A 420 28.05 1.09 -9.80
N GLY A 421 27.22 1.82 -10.56
CA GLY A 421 27.13 1.73 -12.03
C GLY A 421 26.10 0.80 -12.70
N GLY A 422 25.16 1.38 -13.47
CA GLY A 422 24.40 0.69 -14.53
C GLY A 422 22.97 1.18 -14.77
N HIS A 423 22.74 1.99 -15.81
CA HIS A 423 21.40 2.47 -16.21
C HIS A 423 20.58 1.39 -16.95
N LYS A 424 19.34 1.11 -16.46
CA LYS A 424 18.08 1.00 -17.24
C LYS A 424 16.88 0.62 -16.34
N ARG A 425 15.96 1.58 -16.14
CA ARG A 425 14.67 1.51 -15.40
C ARG A 425 14.75 1.09 -13.92
N SER A 426 13.97 1.76 -13.07
CA SER A 426 14.05 1.75 -11.60
C SER A 426 14.26 0.35 -11.00
N GLN A 427 15.48 0.11 -10.47
CA GLN A 427 15.82 -1.09 -9.68
C GLN A 427 15.17 -1.07 -8.29
N TYR A 428 14.50 0.03 -7.92
CA TYR A 428 14.06 0.29 -6.55
C TYR A 428 12.80 -0.53 -6.20
N LEU A 429 12.85 -1.18 -5.04
CA LEU A 429 11.80 -2.01 -4.45
C LEU A 429 11.30 -1.32 -3.16
N PRO A 430 10.28 -0.45 -3.24
CA PRO A 430 9.79 0.40 -2.13
C PRO A 430 9.12 -0.37 -0.99
N TYR A 431 8.64 -1.58 -1.24
CA TYR A 431 7.99 -2.41 -0.23
C TYR A 431 8.91 -3.54 0.19
N ARG A 432 9.19 -3.68 1.49
CA ARG A 432 10.07 -4.71 2.03
C ARG A 432 9.38 -5.43 3.17
N TYR A 433 9.55 -6.74 3.21
CA TYR A 433 8.94 -7.62 4.20
C TYR A 433 9.97 -8.60 4.69
N ASP A 434 10.00 -8.82 6.00
CA ASP A 434 10.81 -9.87 6.64
C ASP A 434 9.86 -10.76 7.44
N ILE A 435 9.60 -11.94 6.90
CA ILE A 435 8.68 -12.92 7.47
C ILE A 435 9.45 -13.69 8.54
N ALA A 436 9.39 -13.17 9.76
CA ALA A 436 9.94 -13.76 10.98
C ALA A 436 11.43 -14.15 10.88
N GLY A 437 12.24 -13.40 10.12
CA GLY A 437 13.65 -13.70 9.90
C GLY A 437 13.88 -14.94 9.03
N ARG A 438 12.86 -15.44 8.34
CA ARG A 438 12.91 -16.68 7.52
C ARG A 438 12.90 -16.40 6.02
N VAL A 439 12.10 -15.42 5.59
CA VAL A 439 12.00 -15.06 4.17
C VAL A 439 11.91 -13.56 4.04
N SER A 440 12.75 -13.01 3.17
CA SER A 440 12.72 -11.59 2.86
C SER A 440 12.16 -11.33 1.47
N ILE A 441 11.22 -10.39 1.37
CA ILE A 441 10.57 -10.00 0.12
C ILE A 441 10.80 -8.51 -0.11
N ALA A 442 11.21 -8.15 -1.32
CA ALA A 442 11.26 -6.77 -1.78
C ALA A 442 10.35 -6.60 -3.01
N SER A 443 9.52 -5.56 -3.04
CA SER A 443 8.42 -5.43 -4.00
C SER A 443 8.18 -3.99 -4.45
N GLN A 444 7.73 -3.84 -5.70
CA GLN A 444 7.15 -2.60 -6.24
C GLN A 444 5.64 -2.49 -5.98
N VAL A 445 4.99 -3.60 -5.65
CA VAL A 445 3.56 -3.67 -5.32
C VAL A 445 3.41 -3.81 -3.81
N PRO A 446 2.57 -3.01 -3.12
CA PRO A 446 2.28 -3.26 -1.71
C PRO A 446 1.65 -4.66 -1.56
N LEU A 447 1.97 -5.38 -0.49
CA LEU A 447 1.39 -6.67 -0.15
C LEU A 447 0.66 -6.52 1.21
N PRO A 448 -0.63 -6.12 1.22
CA PRO A 448 -1.37 -5.87 2.45
C PRO A 448 -1.41 -7.07 3.40
N GLU A 449 -1.38 -8.29 2.87
CA GLU A 449 -1.35 -9.53 3.64
C GLU A 449 -0.08 -9.74 4.44
N LEU A 450 1.02 -9.07 4.05
CA LEU A 450 2.30 -9.12 4.73
C LEU A 450 2.61 -7.83 5.49
N GLU A 451 1.64 -6.91 5.65
CA GLU A 451 1.90 -5.60 6.26
C GLU A 451 2.40 -5.72 7.71
N PHE A 452 2.00 -6.76 8.43
CA PHE A 452 2.55 -7.09 9.75
C PHE A 452 4.08 -7.31 9.72
N PHE A 453 4.60 -7.89 8.63
CA PHE A 453 6.02 -8.21 8.42
C PHE A 453 6.80 -7.06 7.78
N ARG A 454 6.26 -5.83 7.76
CA ARG A 454 6.87 -4.70 7.07
C ARG A 454 8.27 -4.38 7.62
N ALA A 455 9.29 -4.58 6.79
CA ALA A 455 10.68 -4.30 7.15
C ALA A 455 11.12 -2.91 6.68
N GLN A 456 11.95 -2.24 7.49
CA GLN A 456 12.51 -0.92 7.17
C GLN A 456 13.64 -1.01 6.14
N TRP A 457 14.45 -2.07 6.23
CA TRP A 457 15.56 -2.35 5.33
C TRP A 457 15.80 -3.86 5.23
N VAL A 458 16.09 -4.30 4.02
CA VAL A 458 16.57 -5.66 3.70
C VAL A 458 17.74 -5.46 2.75
N PRO A 459 18.94 -5.97 3.04
CA PRO A 459 20.08 -5.86 2.13
C PRO A 459 19.72 -6.38 0.72
N PRO A 460 20.10 -5.69 -0.37
CA PRO A 460 19.76 -6.14 -1.72
C PRO A 460 20.28 -7.54 -2.10
N ARG A 461 21.33 -8.01 -1.42
CA ARG A 461 21.94 -9.34 -1.62
C ARG A 461 21.24 -10.46 -0.84
N ASP A 462 20.41 -10.09 0.13
CA ASP A 462 19.77 -11.04 1.06
C ASP A 462 18.26 -11.17 0.80
N CYS A 463 17.80 -10.66 -0.35
CA CYS A 463 16.41 -10.76 -0.77
C CYS A 463 16.12 -12.17 -1.29
N ASP A 464 15.07 -12.83 -0.82
CA ASP A 464 14.66 -14.14 -1.35
C ASP A 464 13.72 -13.99 -2.55
N ILE A 465 12.78 -13.03 -2.49
CA ILE A 465 11.81 -12.77 -3.55
C ILE A 465 11.79 -11.28 -3.91
N ALA A 466 12.02 -10.95 -5.19
CA ALA A 466 12.00 -9.60 -5.73
C ALA A 466 10.83 -9.41 -6.71
N ILE A 467 9.88 -8.53 -6.40
CA ILE A 467 8.67 -8.29 -7.21
C ILE A 467 8.76 -6.95 -7.95
N ARG A 468 8.61 -6.98 -9.27
CA ARG A 468 8.74 -5.82 -10.16
C ARG A 468 7.52 -5.67 -11.06
N VAL A 469 7.21 -4.44 -11.44
CA VAL A 469 6.17 -4.13 -12.42
C VAL A 469 6.84 -3.93 -13.77
N SER A 470 6.54 -4.82 -14.71
CA SER A 470 7.13 -4.84 -16.06
C SER A 470 6.02 -4.87 -17.12
N ASP A 471 6.30 -4.34 -18.32
CA ASP A 471 5.39 -4.43 -19.47
C ASP A 471 5.44 -5.84 -20.08
N ILE A 472 4.73 -6.77 -19.45
CA ILE A 472 4.65 -8.19 -19.80
C ILE A 472 3.34 -8.44 -20.57
N GLY A 473 3.43 -9.24 -21.62
CA GLY A 473 2.31 -9.54 -22.51
C GLY A 473 2.66 -9.29 -23.97
N ARG A 474 2.08 -10.11 -24.86
CA ARG A 474 2.14 -9.88 -26.31
C ARG A 474 1.43 -8.56 -26.67
N ARG A 475 1.93 -7.90 -27.72
CA ARG A 475 1.31 -6.67 -28.27
C ARG A 475 -0.06 -6.93 -28.90
N ILE A 476 -0.30 -8.15 -29.37
CA ILE A 476 -1.56 -8.55 -30.02
C ILE A 476 -2.30 -9.53 -29.08
N PRO A 477 -3.60 -9.33 -28.84
CA PRO A 477 -4.44 -10.29 -28.13
C PRO A 477 -4.39 -11.68 -28.80
N HIS A 478 -4.59 -12.73 -28.03
CA HIS A 478 -4.54 -14.10 -28.55
C HIS A 478 -5.69 -14.93 -28.02
N HIS A 479 -5.99 -16.03 -28.72
CA HIS A 479 -7.25 -16.74 -28.51
C HIS A 479 -7.35 -17.47 -27.17
N ARG A 480 -6.25 -17.90 -26.53
CA ARG A 480 -6.27 -18.71 -25.30
C ARG A 480 -5.23 -18.24 -24.30
N ALA A 481 -5.51 -18.28 -23.00
CA ALA A 481 -4.47 -18.04 -21.99
C ALA A 481 -3.32 -19.05 -22.18
N ALA A 482 -2.09 -18.54 -22.15
CA ALA A 482 -0.89 -19.32 -22.39
C ALA A 482 -0.01 -19.26 -21.14
N LEU A 483 0.17 -20.42 -20.51
CA LEU A 483 1.31 -20.63 -19.62
C LEU A 483 2.43 -21.22 -20.48
N THR A 484 3.53 -20.49 -20.60
CA THR A 484 4.72 -20.97 -21.30
C THR A 484 5.80 -21.20 -20.26
N GLU A 485 6.12 -22.47 -20.04
CA GLU A 485 7.31 -22.90 -19.31
C GLU A 485 8.52 -22.72 -20.23
N LEU A 486 9.55 -22.00 -19.75
CA LEU A 486 10.85 -21.96 -20.40
C LEU A 486 11.75 -22.93 -19.65
N THR A 487 12.06 -24.02 -20.34
CA THR A 487 12.64 -25.27 -19.84
C THR A 487 13.91 -25.04 -19.01
N ARG A 488 14.06 -25.85 -17.94
CA ARG A 488 15.23 -26.18 -17.08
C ARG A 488 16.54 -25.49 -17.42
N GLU A 489 17.32 -25.13 -16.40
CA GLU A 489 18.64 -24.50 -16.51
C GLU A 489 19.43 -24.85 -17.79
N VAL A 490 19.32 -24.01 -18.83
CA VAL A 490 20.07 -24.18 -20.09
C VAL A 490 21.17 -23.11 -20.09
N ASN A 491 22.43 -23.52 -20.10
CA ASN A 491 23.60 -22.64 -20.13
C ASN A 491 23.69 -21.65 -18.94
N GLY A 492 23.35 -22.09 -17.72
CA GLY A 492 23.48 -21.28 -16.49
C GLY A 492 22.43 -20.17 -16.34
N ARG A 493 21.27 -20.28 -17.01
CA ARG A 493 20.12 -19.40 -16.82
C ARG A 493 19.06 -20.08 -15.94
N PRO A 494 18.58 -19.46 -14.85
CA PRO A 494 17.59 -20.06 -13.96
C PRO A 494 16.28 -20.38 -14.68
N ALA A 495 15.57 -21.40 -14.22
CA ALA A 495 14.25 -21.77 -14.73
C ALA A 495 13.29 -20.57 -14.67
N SER A 496 12.45 -20.40 -15.69
CA SER A 496 11.50 -19.29 -15.74
C SER A 496 10.12 -19.74 -16.19
N LEU A 497 9.11 -19.16 -15.55
CA LEU A 497 7.71 -19.42 -15.80
C LEU A 497 7.03 -18.14 -16.26
N ARG A 498 6.27 -18.20 -17.35
CA ARG A 498 5.55 -17.06 -17.90
C ARG A 498 4.07 -17.38 -18.06
N TYR A 499 3.22 -16.56 -17.45
CA TYR A 499 1.78 -16.62 -17.55
C TYR A 499 1.24 -15.41 -18.32
N GLU A 500 0.51 -15.67 -19.41
CA GLU A 500 -0.13 -14.62 -20.23
C GLU A 500 -1.60 -14.93 -20.50
N GLU A 501 -2.47 -13.92 -20.32
CA GLU A 501 -3.90 -14.00 -20.64
C GLU A 501 -4.24 -13.38 -22.00
N GLN A 502 -5.44 -13.70 -22.50
CA GLN A 502 -5.95 -13.43 -23.85
C GLN A 502 -5.82 -11.95 -24.28
N LEU A 503 -5.90 -11.03 -23.33
CA LEU A 503 -5.87 -9.57 -23.54
C LEU A 503 -4.47 -9.00 -23.84
N GLY A 504 -3.43 -9.84 -23.90
CA GLY A 504 -2.06 -9.40 -24.16
C GLY A 504 -1.59 -8.44 -23.07
N ARG A 505 -0.90 -7.34 -23.43
CA ARG A 505 -0.38 -6.34 -22.46
C ARG A 505 -1.42 -5.68 -21.55
N LEU A 506 -2.70 -5.79 -21.88
CA LEU A 506 -3.80 -5.24 -21.06
C LEU A 506 -4.32 -6.24 -20.02
N GLY A 507 -3.92 -7.51 -20.10
CA GLY A 507 -4.33 -8.56 -19.17
C GLY A 507 -3.43 -8.69 -17.94
N ALA A 508 -3.87 -9.51 -16.99
CA ALA A 508 -3.15 -9.89 -15.79
C ALA A 508 -2.05 -10.93 -16.12
N ASN A 509 -0.91 -10.45 -16.60
CA ASN A 509 0.24 -11.30 -16.91
C ASN A 509 1.29 -11.24 -15.80
N PHE A 510 2.08 -12.30 -15.67
CA PHE A 510 3.27 -12.31 -14.83
C PHE A 510 4.35 -13.27 -15.36
N ARG A 511 5.58 -13.08 -14.87
CA ARG A 511 6.72 -13.98 -15.05
C ARG A 511 7.38 -14.22 -13.71
N VAL A 512 7.86 -15.44 -13.48
CA VAL A 512 8.69 -15.81 -12.33
C VAL A 512 9.99 -16.41 -12.85
N ASP A 513 11.11 -15.81 -12.52
CA ASP A 513 12.45 -16.38 -12.73
C ASP A 513 12.95 -16.94 -11.40
N LEU A 514 13.16 -18.25 -11.32
CA LEU A 514 13.48 -19.00 -10.10
C LEU A 514 14.98 -18.95 -9.76
N GLY A 515 15.62 -17.79 -9.99
CA GLY A 515 17.00 -17.54 -9.61
C GLY A 515 17.14 -17.19 -8.12
N LYS A 516 18.33 -16.70 -7.74
CA LYS A 516 18.58 -16.13 -6.41
C LYS A 516 19.00 -14.65 -6.55
N PRO A 517 18.13 -13.68 -6.21
CA PRO A 517 16.75 -13.82 -5.72
C PRO A 517 15.77 -14.38 -6.75
N ILE A 518 14.65 -14.94 -6.29
CA ILE A 518 13.50 -15.27 -7.15
C ILE A 518 12.91 -13.97 -7.66
N SER A 519 12.89 -13.76 -8.97
CA SER A 519 12.40 -12.52 -9.59
C SER A 519 10.98 -12.72 -10.11
N VAL A 520 10.03 -11.95 -9.58
CA VAL A 520 8.62 -11.95 -10.00
C VAL A 520 8.36 -10.65 -10.76
N GLU A 521 8.06 -10.74 -12.04
CA GLU A 521 7.58 -9.60 -12.82
C GLU A 521 6.06 -9.68 -12.98
N VAL A 522 5.34 -8.60 -12.69
CA VAL A 522 3.88 -8.51 -12.89
C VAL A 522 3.52 -7.38 -13.86
N SER A 523 2.46 -7.58 -14.64
CA SER A 523 1.92 -6.56 -15.55
C SER A 523 1.36 -5.34 -14.78
N PRO A 524 1.31 -4.14 -15.39
CA PRO A 524 0.73 -2.96 -14.73
C PRO A 524 -0.75 -3.12 -14.38
N MET A 525 -1.48 -3.99 -15.09
CA MET A 525 -2.87 -4.31 -14.78
C MET A 525 -2.95 -5.11 -13.48
N LEU A 526 -2.17 -6.19 -13.37
CA LEU A 526 -2.13 -7.04 -12.18
C LEU A 526 -1.56 -6.30 -10.96
N ALA A 527 -0.58 -5.43 -11.16
CA ALA A 527 0.00 -4.59 -10.10
C ALA A 527 -1.03 -3.65 -9.42
N ARG A 528 -2.17 -3.35 -10.07
CA ARG A 528 -3.27 -2.58 -9.46
C ARG A 528 -4.15 -3.41 -8.53
N SER A 529 -3.97 -4.74 -8.51
CA SER A 529 -4.64 -5.65 -7.61
C SER A 529 -3.63 -6.37 -6.69
N PRO A 530 -3.12 -5.67 -5.66
CA PRO A 530 -2.20 -6.22 -4.65
C PRO A 530 -2.59 -7.58 -4.08
N HIS A 531 -3.87 -7.75 -3.78
CA HIS A 531 -4.42 -8.98 -3.22
C HIS A 531 -4.23 -10.17 -4.17
N VAL A 532 -4.55 -9.99 -5.46
CA VAL A 532 -4.37 -11.05 -6.46
C VAL A 532 -2.88 -11.34 -6.69
N VAL A 533 -2.00 -10.33 -6.67
CA VAL A 533 -0.55 -10.56 -6.72
C VAL A 533 -0.11 -11.45 -5.56
N TYR A 534 -0.56 -11.14 -4.34
CA TYR A 534 -0.21 -11.91 -3.17
C TYR A 534 -0.79 -13.33 -3.24
N THR A 535 -2.10 -13.49 -3.31
CA THR A 535 -2.78 -14.80 -3.17
C THR A 535 -2.43 -15.77 -4.29
N ASN A 536 -2.24 -15.28 -5.53
CA ASN A 536 -2.05 -16.16 -6.69
C ASN A 536 -0.59 -16.42 -7.03
N ILE A 537 0.34 -15.60 -6.55
CA ILE A 537 1.77 -15.70 -6.90
C ILE A 537 2.62 -15.80 -5.64
N ILE A 538 2.56 -14.80 -4.76
CA ILE A 538 3.51 -14.71 -3.65
C ILE A 538 3.23 -15.74 -2.57
N GLU A 539 1.97 -15.97 -2.22
CA GLU A 539 1.58 -16.99 -1.24
C GLU A 539 1.99 -18.39 -1.70
N ALA A 540 1.81 -18.68 -2.99
CA ALA A 540 2.26 -19.93 -3.62
C ALA A 540 3.78 -20.11 -3.57
N LEU A 541 4.54 -19.05 -3.85
CA LEU A 541 6.01 -19.10 -3.75
C LEU A 541 6.45 -19.26 -2.30
N LEU A 542 5.85 -18.51 -1.37
CA LEU A 542 6.17 -18.55 0.05
C LEU A 542 6.05 -19.96 0.63
N ARG A 543 5.03 -20.72 0.21
CA ARG A 543 4.82 -22.12 0.64
C ARG A 543 6.08 -22.96 0.49
N PHE A 544 6.77 -22.84 -0.64
CA PHE A 544 7.94 -23.65 -0.95
C PHE A 544 9.26 -22.95 -0.63
N VAL A 545 9.28 -21.62 -0.60
CA VAL A 545 10.50 -20.87 -0.28
C VAL A 545 10.95 -21.14 1.16
N VAL A 546 10.04 -21.37 2.10
CA VAL A 546 10.39 -21.67 3.50
C VAL A 546 10.91 -23.10 3.73
N VAL A 547 10.59 -24.04 2.84
CA VAL A 547 10.84 -25.49 3.01
C VAL A 547 12.32 -25.85 3.11
N PRO A 548 13.23 -25.36 2.24
CA PRO A 548 14.67 -25.60 2.37
C PRO A 548 15.25 -25.12 3.72
N ARG A 549 14.59 -24.16 4.37
CA ARG A 549 14.99 -23.59 5.66
C ARG A 549 14.42 -24.37 6.86
N GLY A 550 13.74 -25.48 6.64
CA GLY A 550 13.18 -26.34 7.70
C GLY A 550 11.81 -25.91 8.23
N TRP A 551 11.10 -25.05 7.50
CA TRP A 551 9.78 -24.52 7.87
C TRP A 551 8.74 -24.86 6.80
N MET A 552 7.47 -24.97 7.18
CA MET A 552 6.36 -25.09 6.24
C MET A 552 5.24 -24.12 6.57
N LEU A 553 4.49 -23.69 5.55
CA LEU A 553 3.23 -22.97 5.73
C LEU A 553 2.08 -23.99 5.81
N LEU A 554 1.55 -24.18 7.01
CA LEU A 554 0.43 -25.08 7.29
C LEU A 554 -0.90 -24.31 7.25
N HIS A 555 -1.92 -24.84 6.57
CA HIS A 555 -3.26 -24.23 6.51
C HIS A 555 -4.09 -24.52 7.78
N SER A 556 -3.69 -23.91 8.88
CA SER A 556 -4.34 -24.02 10.19
C SER A 556 -4.32 -22.67 10.91
N ALA A 557 -5.31 -22.42 11.76
CA ALA A 557 -5.26 -21.34 12.74
C ALA A 557 -4.40 -21.76 13.92
N CYS A 558 -3.76 -20.81 14.59
CA CYS A 558 -2.97 -21.04 15.79
C CYS A 558 -3.23 -19.97 16.84
N LEU A 559 -3.42 -20.44 18.07
CA LEU A 559 -3.66 -19.66 19.27
C LEU A 559 -2.73 -20.16 20.37
N ASP A 560 -2.36 -19.28 21.28
CA ASP A 560 -1.70 -19.65 22.53
C ASP A 560 -2.66 -19.37 23.69
N PHE A 561 -3.09 -20.45 24.35
CA PHE A 561 -3.91 -20.41 25.54
C PHE A 561 -3.03 -20.69 26.75
N HIS A 562 -2.74 -19.65 27.52
CA HIS A 562 -2.03 -19.75 28.81
C HIS A 562 -0.69 -20.51 28.73
N GLY A 563 0.07 -20.32 27.65
CA GLY A 563 1.36 -20.97 27.43
C GLY A 563 1.28 -22.31 26.68
N THR A 564 0.08 -22.69 26.22
CA THR A 564 -0.18 -23.91 25.45
C THR A 564 -0.60 -23.53 24.03
N GLY A 565 0.20 -23.92 23.04
CA GLY A 565 -0.12 -23.69 21.64
C GLY A 565 -1.17 -24.67 21.11
N VAL A 566 -2.22 -24.13 20.50
CA VAL A 566 -3.36 -24.90 19.98
C VAL A 566 -3.59 -24.54 18.53
N MET A 567 -3.76 -25.56 17.69
CA MET A 567 -4.07 -25.40 16.28
C MET A 567 -5.49 -25.85 15.95
N LEU A 568 -6.13 -25.12 15.04
CA LEU A 568 -7.42 -25.47 14.47
C LEU A 568 -7.31 -25.63 12.96
N SER A 569 -7.69 -26.81 12.46
CA SER A 569 -7.82 -27.09 11.03
C SER A 569 -9.28 -27.43 10.71
N ALA A 570 -9.72 -27.05 9.51
CA ALA A 570 -11.09 -27.18 9.07
C ALA A 570 -11.15 -27.56 7.58
N LEU A 571 -11.98 -28.53 7.22
CA LEU A 571 -12.39 -28.72 5.82
C LEU A 571 -13.45 -27.67 5.48
N THR A 572 -13.06 -26.63 4.74
CA THR A 572 -13.84 -25.50 4.19
C THR A 572 -15.29 -25.29 4.71
N ASP A 573 -15.58 -24.11 5.27
CA ASP A 573 -16.88 -23.63 5.86
C ASP A 573 -17.31 -24.12 7.24
N THR A 574 -16.44 -24.76 8.01
CA THR A 574 -16.74 -25.10 9.41
C THR A 574 -16.49 -23.95 10.40
N GLY A 575 -16.44 -22.69 9.94
CA GLY A 575 -16.42 -21.54 10.84
C GLY A 575 -15.13 -21.33 11.63
N LYS A 576 -13.99 -21.93 11.23
CA LYS A 576 -12.65 -21.81 11.87
C LYS A 576 -12.35 -20.39 12.38
N THR A 577 -12.42 -19.38 11.50
CA THR A 577 -12.18 -17.98 11.88
C THR A 577 -13.18 -17.48 12.95
N ALA A 578 -14.45 -17.88 12.87
CA ALA A 578 -15.45 -17.51 13.87
C ALA A 578 -15.16 -18.19 15.22
N THR A 579 -14.76 -19.46 15.21
CA THR A 579 -14.33 -20.19 16.42
C THR A 579 -13.13 -19.51 17.07
N VAL A 580 -12.09 -19.17 16.29
CA VAL A 580 -10.89 -18.47 16.76
C VAL A 580 -11.24 -17.14 17.44
N LEU A 581 -12.04 -16.30 16.76
CA LEU A 581 -12.45 -15.00 17.29
C LEU A 581 -13.28 -15.15 18.58
N ARG A 582 -14.18 -16.13 18.61
CA ARG A 582 -15.03 -16.40 19.77
C ARG A 582 -14.20 -16.89 20.96
N MET A 583 -13.27 -17.82 20.75
CA MET A 583 -12.38 -18.31 21.80
C MET A 583 -11.54 -17.17 22.41
N LEU A 584 -10.93 -16.32 21.57
CA LEU A 584 -10.16 -15.16 22.03
C LEU A 584 -11.01 -14.19 22.87
N ARG A 585 -12.26 -13.99 22.45
CA ARG A 585 -13.18 -13.06 23.12
C ARG A 585 -13.68 -13.58 24.46
N GLU A 586 -14.06 -14.85 24.51
CA GLU A 586 -14.75 -15.45 25.66
C GLU A 586 -13.78 -16.05 26.68
N HIS A 587 -12.61 -16.52 26.24
CA HIS A 587 -11.63 -17.22 27.07
C HIS A 587 -10.25 -16.54 27.13
N GLY A 588 -10.04 -15.46 26.37
CA GLY A 588 -8.75 -14.77 26.30
C GLY A 588 -7.70 -15.53 25.47
N GLY A 589 -6.41 -15.27 25.70
CA GLY A 589 -5.30 -15.90 24.97
C GLY A 589 -4.61 -15.00 23.94
N CYS A 590 -3.54 -15.52 23.33
CA CYS A 590 -2.78 -14.82 22.30
C CYS A 590 -3.10 -15.37 20.90
N PHE A 591 -3.36 -14.48 19.95
CA PHE A 591 -3.54 -14.86 18.55
C PHE A 591 -2.19 -15.00 17.86
N LEU A 592 -1.98 -16.08 17.09
CA LEU A 592 -0.82 -16.24 16.22
C LEU A 592 -1.20 -16.17 14.73
N SER A 593 -2.28 -16.82 14.33
CA SER A 593 -2.66 -16.96 12.92
C SER A 593 -4.07 -17.54 12.75
N ASP A 594 -4.68 -17.34 11.59
CA ASP A 594 -5.99 -17.93 11.23
C ASP A 594 -5.90 -18.86 10.01
N ASP A 595 -5.43 -18.36 8.87
CA ASP A 595 -5.40 -19.16 7.64
C ASP A 595 -4.10 -19.92 7.42
N MET A 596 -2.96 -19.31 7.67
CA MET A 596 -1.66 -19.92 7.44
C MET A 596 -0.82 -19.74 8.67
N THR A 597 -0.11 -20.79 9.08
CA THR A 597 0.83 -20.76 10.20
C THR A 597 2.17 -21.31 9.75
N LEU A 598 3.27 -20.65 10.14
CA LEU A 598 4.61 -21.20 9.92
C LEU A 598 4.93 -22.19 11.03
N VAL A 599 5.27 -23.43 10.67
CA VAL A 599 5.65 -24.47 11.63
C VAL A 599 6.98 -25.13 11.25
N ASP A 600 7.70 -25.63 12.26
CA ASP A 600 8.91 -26.43 12.09
C ASP A 600 8.70 -27.89 12.54
N ALA A 601 9.69 -28.74 12.26
CA ALA A 601 9.65 -30.15 12.62
C ALA A 601 9.74 -30.41 14.14
N ALA A 602 10.02 -29.39 14.95
CA ALA A 602 10.17 -29.51 16.40
C ALA A 602 8.90 -29.15 17.17
N GLY A 603 7.80 -28.81 16.48
CA GLY A 603 6.52 -28.47 17.11
C GLY A 603 6.34 -26.98 17.38
N HIS A 604 7.25 -26.12 16.91
CA HIS A 604 7.11 -24.68 17.08
C HIS A 604 6.22 -24.08 15.99
N ALA A 605 5.33 -23.18 16.38
CA ALA A 605 4.56 -22.34 15.48
C ALA A 605 4.98 -20.88 15.63
N VAL A 606 5.13 -20.19 14.49
CA VAL A 606 5.46 -18.77 14.43
C VAL A 606 4.25 -18.00 13.92
N CYS A 607 4.02 -16.84 14.53
CA CYS A 607 2.93 -15.94 14.20
C CYS A 607 2.93 -15.56 12.71
N PHE A 608 1.76 -15.65 12.08
CA PHE A 608 1.51 -15.23 10.71
C PHE A 608 0.12 -14.59 10.62
N PRO A 609 -0.01 -13.35 11.11
CA PRO A 609 -1.32 -12.72 11.32
C PRO A 609 -1.76 -12.00 10.04
N LYS A 610 -2.33 -12.77 9.09
CA LYS A 610 -2.94 -12.17 7.90
C LYS A 610 -4.19 -11.37 8.29
N PRO A 611 -4.47 -10.24 7.62
CA PRO A 611 -5.76 -9.56 7.76
C PRO A 611 -6.92 -10.50 7.43
N LEU A 612 -7.86 -10.61 8.36
CA LEU A 612 -9.02 -11.50 8.31
C LEU A 612 -10.09 -10.92 7.40
N THR A 613 -10.68 -11.78 6.56
CA THR A 613 -11.80 -11.37 5.69
C THR A 613 -13.10 -11.58 6.44
N ILE A 614 -13.89 -10.52 6.64
CA ILE A 614 -15.21 -10.66 7.26
C ILE A 614 -16.18 -11.26 6.24
N SER A 615 -16.59 -12.51 6.48
CA SER A 615 -17.66 -13.18 5.72
C SER A 615 -19.03 -12.92 6.35
N ALA A 616 -20.12 -13.20 5.62
CA ALA A 616 -21.48 -13.13 6.20
C ALA A 616 -21.64 -13.99 7.47
N HIS A 617 -20.93 -15.12 7.56
CA HIS A 617 -20.98 -16.02 8.72
C HIS A 617 -20.13 -15.50 9.90
N THR A 618 -19.05 -14.76 9.63
CA THR A 618 -18.22 -14.10 10.66
C THR A 618 -18.87 -12.81 11.19
N LEU A 619 -19.80 -12.23 10.42
CA LEU A 619 -20.48 -10.97 10.75
C LEU A 619 -21.33 -11.06 12.02
N HIS A 620 -21.82 -12.26 12.36
CA HIS A 620 -22.57 -12.51 13.61
C HIS A 620 -21.66 -12.56 14.85
N ALA A 621 -20.36 -12.75 14.69
CA ALA A 621 -19.39 -12.77 15.78
C ALA A 621 -18.83 -11.37 16.12
N VAL A 622 -19.16 -10.34 15.33
CA VAL A 622 -18.68 -8.95 15.50
C VAL A 622 -19.83 -8.07 15.97
N HIS A 623 -19.65 -7.25 17.01
CA HIS A 623 -20.71 -6.37 17.52
C HIS A 623 -21.01 -5.22 16.56
N ALA A 624 -22.29 -4.79 16.52
CA ALA A 624 -22.75 -3.69 15.68
C ALA A 624 -22.16 -2.32 16.06
N ASP A 625 -21.60 -2.19 17.26
CA ASP A 625 -21.03 -0.94 17.78
C ASP A 625 -19.57 -0.72 17.33
N ASP A 626 -18.91 -1.76 16.80
CA ASP A 626 -17.51 -1.71 16.33
C ASP A 626 -17.37 -1.29 14.85
N ILE A 627 -18.49 -1.21 14.11
CA ILE A 627 -18.51 -0.93 12.66
C ILE A 627 -19.58 0.13 12.36
N THR A 628 -19.21 1.19 11.64
CA THR A 628 -20.15 2.29 11.33
C THR A 628 -21.27 1.85 10.37
N ARG A 629 -22.49 2.42 10.48
CA ARG A 629 -23.63 2.14 9.58
C ARG A 629 -23.32 2.15 8.06
N PRO A 630 -22.54 3.10 7.50
CA PRO A 630 -22.16 3.05 6.08
C PRO A 630 -21.16 1.92 5.74
N GLU A 631 -20.31 1.50 6.68
CA GLU A 631 -19.47 0.31 6.52
C GLU A 631 -20.32 -0.96 6.49
N TRP A 632 -21.39 -1.01 7.27
CA TRP A 632 -22.34 -2.12 7.33
C TRP A 632 -23.03 -2.39 5.97
N LEU A 633 -23.53 -1.33 5.31
CA LEU A 633 -24.13 -1.42 3.97
C LEU A 633 -23.11 -1.86 2.91
N LYS A 634 -21.85 -1.41 3.04
CA LYS A 634 -20.75 -1.77 2.15
C LYS A 634 -20.34 -3.25 2.33
N LEU A 635 -20.29 -3.73 3.57
CA LEU A 635 -20.00 -5.13 3.92
C LEU A 635 -21.04 -6.10 3.37
N ALA A 636 -22.33 -5.77 3.44
CA ALA A 636 -23.40 -6.59 2.87
C ALA A 636 -23.26 -6.76 1.35
N ALA A 637 -22.89 -5.69 0.63
CA ALA A 637 -22.63 -5.74 -0.81
C ALA A 637 -21.32 -6.50 -1.14
N GLN A 638 -20.25 -6.26 -0.37
CA GLN A 638 -18.94 -6.93 -0.53
C GLN A 638 -19.03 -8.43 -0.28
N SER A 639 -19.75 -8.85 0.75
CA SER A 639 -19.90 -10.26 1.15
C SER A 639 -20.65 -11.08 0.10
N ARG A 640 -21.69 -10.53 -0.55
CA ARG A 640 -22.42 -11.22 -1.64
C ARG A 640 -21.54 -11.47 -2.87
N LEU A 641 -20.75 -10.47 -3.26
CA LEU A 641 -19.83 -10.55 -4.42
C LEU A 641 -18.67 -11.53 -4.20
N HIS A 642 -18.18 -11.68 -2.97
CA HIS A 642 -17.05 -12.54 -2.62
C HIS A 642 -17.45 -13.90 -2.00
N SER A 643 -18.74 -14.24 -2.04
CA SER A 643 -19.29 -15.47 -1.47
C SER A 643 -18.86 -16.75 -2.22
N LYS A 644 -19.06 -17.92 -1.59
CA LYS A 644 -18.81 -19.24 -2.20
C LYS A 644 -19.53 -19.47 -3.52
N GLY A 645 -20.74 -18.93 -3.68
CA GLY A 645 -21.47 -18.96 -4.96
C GLY A 645 -20.70 -18.24 -6.08
N GLY A 646 -20.00 -17.15 -5.75
CA GLY A 646 -19.09 -16.46 -6.67
C GLY A 646 -17.81 -17.25 -6.97
N ARG A 647 -17.21 -17.93 -5.97
CA ARG A 647 -16.01 -18.77 -6.16
C ARG A 647 -16.28 -20.04 -6.96
N SER A 648 -17.37 -20.76 -6.70
CA SER A 648 -17.72 -21.97 -7.46
C SER A 648 -18.15 -21.64 -8.89
N PHE A 649 -18.87 -20.53 -9.09
CA PHE A 649 -19.16 -19.99 -10.41
C PHE A 649 -17.87 -19.61 -11.16
N ALA A 650 -16.93 -18.92 -10.52
CA ALA A 650 -15.63 -18.57 -11.10
C ALA A 650 -14.76 -19.79 -11.44
N LEU A 651 -14.77 -20.84 -10.60
CA LEU A 651 -14.09 -22.12 -10.88
C LEU A 651 -14.76 -22.92 -12.00
N THR A 652 -16.09 -22.82 -12.13
CA THR A 652 -16.83 -23.42 -13.25
C THR A 652 -16.53 -22.68 -14.56
N LEU A 653 -16.42 -21.35 -14.51
CA LEU A 653 -15.92 -20.50 -15.59
C LEU A 653 -14.45 -20.77 -15.92
N ALA A 654 -13.65 -21.37 -15.03
CA ALA A 654 -12.28 -21.80 -15.32
C ALA A 654 -12.17 -22.93 -16.34
N ARG A 655 -13.28 -23.60 -16.66
CA ARG A 655 -13.37 -24.52 -17.79
C ARG A 655 -13.64 -23.80 -19.12
N LEU A 656 -14.06 -22.53 -19.08
CA LEU A 656 -14.23 -21.65 -20.24
C LEU A 656 -12.95 -20.85 -20.47
N ASN A 657 -12.67 -20.55 -21.74
CA ASN A 657 -11.44 -19.85 -22.15
C ASN A 657 -11.53 -18.32 -21.94
N LEU A 658 -11.60 -17.89 -20.69
CA LEU A 658 -11.76 -16.49 -20.27
C LEU A 658 -10.52 -15.96 -19.54
N PRO A 659 -10.30 -14.63 -19.49
CA PRO A 659 -9.19 -14.00 -18.76
C PRO A 659 -9.52 -13.89 -17.26
N ILE A 660 -9.49 -15.01 -16.55
CA ILE A 660 -10.01 -15.14 -15.18
C ILE A 660 -9.17 -14.36 -14.17
N MET A 661 -7.85 -14.33 -14.31
CA MET A 661 -6.98 -13.56 -13.44
C MET A 661 -7.23 -12.05 -13.65
N THR A 662 -7.43 -11.62 -14.89
CA THR A 662 -7.84 -10.23 -15.20
C THR A 662 -9.21 -9.92 -14.60
N ILE A 663 -10.20 -10.80 -14.78
CA ILE A 663 -11.55 -10.60 -14.23
C ILE A 663 -11.49 -10.50 -12.71
N ASN A 664 -10.81 -11.44 -12.04
CA ASN A 664 -10.63 -11.42 -10.58
C ASN A 664 -9.92 -10.13 -10.12
N ALA A 665 -8.84 -9.74 -10.79
CA ALA A 665 -8.12 -8.51 -10.49
C ALA A 665 -9.00 -7.26 -10.68
N LEU A 666 -9.80 -7.17 -11.76
CA LEU A 666 -10.75 -6.08 -11.96
C LEU A 666 -11.83 -6.04 -10.89
N THR A 667 -12.42 -7.20 -10.56
CA THR A 667 -13.44 -7.30 -9.52
C THR A 667 -12.90 -6.82 -8.17
N GLN A 668 -11.69 -7.22 -7.80
CA GLN A 668 -11.06 -6.80 -6.54
C GLN A 668 -10.59 -5.33 -6.56
N ILE A 669 -10.27 -4.76 -7.74
CA ILE A 669 -10.01 -3.32 -7.88
C ILE A 669 -11.30 -2.51 -7.67
N MET A 670 -12.42 -2.98 -8.21
CA MET A 670 -13.71 -2.30 -8.10
C MET A 670 -14.33 -2.46 -6.70
N VAL A 671 -14.22 -3.66 -6.14
CA VAL A 671 -14.79 -4.04 -4.84
C VAL A 671 -13.73 -4.81 -4.05
N PRO A 672 -12.82 -4.09 -3.34
CA PRO A 672 -11.77 -4.75 -2.56
C PRO A 672 -12.37 -5.59 -1.43
N PRO A 673 -11.73 -6.72 -1.08
CA PRO A 673 -12.19 -7.58 0.00
C PRO A 673 -12.17 -6.86 1.35
N PRO A 674 -13.15 -7.09 2.23
CA PRO A 674 -13.22 -6.47 3.55
C PRO A 674 -12.22 -7.14 4.50
N LYS A 675 -10.97 -6.69 4.48
CA LYS A 675 -9.88 -7.22 5.31
C LYS A 675 -9.63 -6.34 6.54
N TYR A 676 -9.56 -6.96 7.71
CA TYR A 676 -9.34 -6.29 9.00
C TYR A 676 -8.28 -7.01 9.82
N ALA A 677 -7.50 -6.27 10.60
CA ALA A 677 -6.59 -6.87 11.56
C ALA A 677 -7.39 -7.46 12.74
N VAL A 678 -6.91 -8.56 13.32
CA VAL A 678 -7.63 -9.31 14.37
C VAL A 678 -7.93 -8.46 15.61
N ASP A 679 -6.99 -7.60 15.99
CA ASP A 679 -7.06 -6.67 17.13
C ASP A 679 -8.13 -5.58 16.96
N ARG A 680 -8.60 -5.36 15.72
CA ARG A 680 -9.77 -4.52 15.44
C ARG A 680 -11.10 -5.27 15.57
N LEU A 681 -11.09 -6.59 15.53
CA LEU A 681 -12.30 -7.42 15.56
C LEU A 681 -12.59 -7.91 16.97
N VAL A 682 -11.54 -8.24 17.73
CA VAL A 682 -11.64 -8.73 19.11
C VAL A 682 -10.46 -8.17 19.90
N PRO A 683 -10.66 -7.72 21.16
CA PRO A 683 -9.54 -7.37 22.03
C PRO A 683 -8.66 -8.60 22.29
N CYS A 684 -7.50 -8.69 21.65
CA CYS A 684 -6.55 -9.78 21.84
C CYS A 684 -5.10 -9.31 21.67
N THR A 685 -4.16 -10.02 22.30
CA THR A 685 -2.72 -9.84 22.07
C THR A 685 -2.26 -10.73 20.92
N VAL A 686 -1.42 -10.20 20.03
CA VAL A 686 -0.79 -11.00 18.96
C VAL A 686 0.55 -11.53 19.47
N GLY A 687 0.69 -12.87 19.53
CA GLY A 687 1.90 -13.55 19.97
C GLY A 687 2.99 -13.57 18.91
N THR A 688 4.18 -14.08 19.22
CA THR A 688 5.30 -14.20 18.27
C THR A 688 5.57 -15.66 17.88
N THR A 689 5.66 -16.54 18.88
CA THR A 689 5.94 -17.97 18.73
C THR A 689 5.29 -18.73 19.88
N THR A 690 4.90 -19.97 19.64
CA THR A 690 4.40 -20.90 20.66
C THR A 690 4.81 -22.33 20.31
N THR A 691 4.79 -23.22 21.30
CA THR A 691 4.95 -24.66 21.09
C THR A 691 3.56 -25.28 21.04
N VAL A 692 3.25 -25.96 19.95
CA VAL A 692 1.93 -26.58 19.74
C VAL A 692 1.88 -27.91 20.47
N SER A 693 0.87 -28.11 21.31
CA SER A 693 0.59 -29.41 21.96
C SER A 693 -0.57 -30.14 21.29
N ASP A 694 -1.56 -29.39 20.80
CA ASP A 694 -2.84 -29.93 20.36
C ASP A 694 -3.27 -29.34 19.01
N LEU A 695 -3.73 -30.22 18.12
CA LEU A 695 -4.33 -29.85 16.85
C LEU A 695 -5.73 -30.45 16.76
N PHE A 696 -6.74 -29.58 16.66
CA PHE A 696 -8.13 -29.97 16.47
C PHE A 696 -8.53 -29.84 15.01
N VAL A 697 -9.02 -30.93 14.44
CA VAL A 697 -9.70 -30.94 13.15
C VAL A 697 -11.20 -30.82 13.40
N ILE A 698 -11.76 -29.64 13.15
CA ILE A 698 -13.17 -29.34 13.44
C ILE A 698 -14.08 -29.71 12.26
N GLU A 699 -15.18 -30.39 12.57
CA GLU A 699 -16.12 -30.92 11.57
C GLU A 699 -17.58 -30.76 12.00
N ARG A 700 -18.49 -30.60 11.04
CA ARG A 700 -19.93 -30.64 11.34
C ARG A 700 -20.40 -32.07 11.39
N GLY A 701 -21.11 -32.45 12.44
CA GLY A 701 -21.65 -33.78 12.60
C GLY A 701 -22.18 -34.02 14.00
N ALA A 702 -22.63 -35.24 14.27
CA ALA A 702 -22.98 -35.64 15.63
C ALA A 702 -21.78 -35.41 16.56
N PRO A 703 -21.98 -34.87 17.79
CA PRO A 703 -20.91 -34.60 18.72
C PRO A 703 -20.00 -35.81 18.94
N ALA A 704 -18.73 -35.67 18.60
CA ALA A 704 -17.74 -36.74 18.72
C ALA A 704 -16.33 -36.17 18.88
N LEU A 705 -15.56 -36.77 19.79
CA LEU A 705 -14.14 -36.50 19.98
C LEU A 705 -13.36 -37.81 19.77
N ALA A 706 -12.40 -37.80 18.85
CA ALA A 706 -11.58 -38.97 18.57
C ALA A 706 -10.13 -38.57 18.26
N ASP A 707 -9.16 -39.32 18.80
CA ASP A 707 -7.76 -39.19 18.40
C ASP A 707 -7.59 -39.64 16.94
N MET A 708 -6.86 -38.85 16.16
CA MET A 708 -6.61 -39.13 14.75
C MET A 708 -5.33 -39.96 14.62
N PRO A 709 -5.36 -41.11 13.91
CA PRO A 709 -4.16 -41.87 13.62
C PRO A 709 -3.11 -41.01 12.91
N TYR A 710 -1.85 -41.16 13.28
CA TYR A 710 -0.75 -40.31 12.80
C TYR A 710 -0.66 -40.22 11.26
N GLU A 711 -0.73 -41.36 10.55
CA GLU A 711 -0.69 -41.38 9.08
C GLU A 711 -1.89 -40.65 8.45
N GLU A 712 -3.06 -40.74 9.09
CA GLU A 712 -4.24 -40.01 8.67
C GLU A 712 -4.09 -38.51 8.92
N ALA A 713 -3.52 -38.11 10.05
CA ALA A 713 -3.23 -36.71 10.34
C ALA A 713 -2.29 -36.08 9.31
N VAL A 714 -1.19 -36.76 8.97
CA VAL A 714 -0.26 -36.31 7.92
C VAL A 714 -0.98 -36.14 6.58
N ARG A 715 -1.71 -37.17 6.13
CA ARG A 715 -2.46 -37.15 4.87
C ARG A 715 -3.46 -36.00 4.82
N ARG A 716 -4.21 -35.81 5.92
CA ARG A 716 -5.29 -34.83 5.99
C ARG A 716 -4.79 -33.40 6.06
N MET A 717 -3.74 -33.14 6.84
CA MET A 717 -3.13 -31.81 6.95
C MET A 717 -2.45 -31.39 5.63
N LEU A 718 -1.80 -32.33 4.91
CA LEU A 718 -1.28 -32.05 3.57
C LEU A 718 -2.41 -31.77 2.57
N GLY A 719 -3.48 -32.56 2.58
CA GLY A 719 -4.64 -32.35 1.71
C GLY A 719 -5.29 -30.98 1.92
N ASN A 720 -5.56 -30.61 3.17
CA ASN A 720 -6.12 -29.30 3.52
C ASN A 720 -5.20 -28.15 3.10
N THR A 721 -3.88 -28.32 3.27
CA THR A 721 -2.91 -27.31 2.86
C THR A 721 -2.88 -27.16 1.35
N GLU A 722 -3.01 -28.25 0.58
CA GLU A 722 -3.06 -28.21 -0.88
C GLU A 722 -4.32 -27.51 -1.41
N ASP A 723 -5.49 -27.83 -0.83
CA ASP A 723 -6.79 -27.27 -1.22
C ASP A 723 -6.85 -25.74 -1.11
N ALA A 724 -6.08 -25.16 -0.18
CA ALA A 724 -5.98 -23.71 -0.01
C ALA A 724 -5.43 -22.98 -1.25
N TYR A 725 -4.72 -23.69 -2.14
CA TYR A 725 -4.09 -23.13 -3.34
C TYR A 725 -4.82 -23.49 -4.64
N GLY A 726 -6.09 -23.91 -4.59
CA GLY A 726 -6.85 -24.38 -5.76
C GLY A 726 -7.17 -23.36 -6.87
N PHE A 727 -6.85 -22.07 -6.69
CA PHE A 727 -7.14 -21.02 -7.67
C PHE A 727 -6.03 -20.90 -8.74
N PRO A 728 -6.36 -20.76 -10.05
CA PRO A 728 -5.35 -20.62 -11.10
C PRO A 728 -4.40 -19.42 -10.88
N PRO A 729 -3.11 -19.53 -11.24
CA PRO A 729 -2.49 -20.64 -11.97
C PRO A 729 -1.69 -21.62 -11.08
N PHE A 730 -1.94 -21.70 -9.77
CA PHE A 730 -1.13 -22.48 -8.83
C PHE A 730 -0.85 -23.92 -9.30
N ARG A 731 -1.90 -24.65 -9.70
CA ARG A 731 -1.79 -26.03 -10.23
C ARG A 731 -0.80 -26.18 -11.39
N TYR A 732 -0.55 -25.11 -12.12
CA TYR A 732 0.37 -25.09 -13.24
C TYR A 732 1.73 -24.48 -12.88
N LEU A 733 1.78 -23.67 -11.83
CA LEU A 733 2.99 -23.08 -11.27
C LEU A 733 3.78 -24.11 -10.46
N ALA A 734 3.10 -24.85 -9.59
CA ALA A 734 3.72 -25.70 -8.57
C ALA A 734 4.71 -26.73 -9.15
N PRO A 735 4.38 -27.51 -10.20
CA PRO A 735 5.31 -28.52 -10.74
C PRO A 735 6.61 -27.93 -11.32
N ALA A 736 6.60 -26.66 -11.71
CA ALA A 736 7.75 -25.97 -12.30
C ALA A 736 8.63 -25.26 -11.25
N LEU A 737 8.24 -25.28 -9.97
CA LEU A 737 8.99 -24.61 -8.91
C LEU A 737 10.28 -25.38 -8.59
N SER A 738 11.36 -24.62 -8.45
CA SER A 738 12.62 -25.06 -7.88
C SER A 738 13.14 -23.94 -6.99
N VAL A 739 13.61 -24.29 -5.80
CA VAL A 739 14.09 -23.34 -4.79
C VAL A 739 15.34 -23.91 -4.13
N ASP A 740 16.39 -23.08 -4.04
CA ASP A 740 17.68 -23.44 -3.42
C ASP A 740 18.25 -24.79 -3.91
N GLY A 741 18.05 -25.11 -5.19
CA GLY A 741 18.55 -26.33 -5.83
C GLY A 741 17.66 -27.56 -5.67
N LEU A 742 16.57 -27.46 -4.91
CA LEU A 742 15.56 -28.52 -4.80
C LEU A 742 14.49 -28.35 -5.87
N ASP A 743 14.11 -29.44 -6.53
CA ASP A 743 12.97 -29.46 -7.44
C ASP A 743 11.64 -29.60 -6.67
N HIS A 744 10.51 -29.46 -7.38
CA HIS A 744 9.19 -29.54 -6.75
C HIS A 744 8.96 -30.88 -6.02
N THR A 745 9.45 -32.01 -6.53
CA THR A 745 9.25 -33.32 -5.91
C THR A 745 10.03 -33.42 -4.60
N GLU A 746 11.27 -32.94 -4.60
CA GLU A 746 12.12 -32.86 -3.41
C GLU A 746 11.57 -31.88 -2.38
N LEU A 747 11.07 -30.72 -2.80
CA LEU A 747 10.40 -29.74 -1.94
C LEU A 747 9.15 -30.36 -1.29
N ARG A 748 8.36 -31.15 -2.02
CA ARG A 748 7.19 -31.86 -1.47
C ARG A 748 7.58 -32.94 -0.47
N ALA A 749 8.65 -33.69 -0.73
CA ALA A 749 9.18 -34.68 0.21
C ALA A 749 9.63 -33.99 1.51
N ARG A 750 10.34 -32.86 1.40
CA ARG A 750 10.81 -32.09 2.56
C ARG A 750 9.68 -31.43 3.34
N GLU A 751 8.65 -30.91 2.67
CA GLU A 751 7.44 -30.39 3.32
C GLU A 751 6.75 -31.51 4.15
N ARG A 752 6.65 -32.73 3.60
CA ARG A 752 6.11 -33.89 4.31
C ARG A 752 6.96 -34.27 5.53
N GLU A 753 8.29 -34.26 5.40
CA GLU A 753 9.19 -34.54 6.53
C GLU A 753 9.01 -33.53 7.67
N ILE A 754 8.90 -32.24 7.34
CA ILE A 754 8.67 -31.18 8.33
C ILE A 754 7.34 -31.41 9.05
N LEU A 755 6.26 -31.68 8.30
CA LEU A 755 4.95 -31.97 8.88
C LEU A 755 4.96 -33.22 9.75
N SER A 756 5.63 -34.28 9.30
CA SER A 756 5.77 -35.52 10.06
C SER A 756 6.49 -35.29 11.38
N GLY A 757 7.59 -34.54 11.37
CA GLY A 757 8.28 -34.12 12.60
C GLY A 757 7.36 -33.30 13.52
N PHE A 758 6.69 -32.30 12.97
CA PHE A 758 5.74 -31.46 13.71
C PHE A 758 4.65 -32.30 14.40
N LEU A 759 3.99 -33.19 13.66
CA LEU A 759 2.90 -34.02 14.18
C LEU A 759 3.35 -35.12 15.15
N SER A 760 4.65 -35.46 15.19
CA SER A 760 5.16 -36.47 16.14
C SER A 760 5.07 -36.03 17.60
N GLY A 761 5.08 -34.72 17.85
CA GLY A 761 4.95 -34.12 19.18
C GLY A 761 3.58 -33.50 19.48
N VAL A 762 2.62 -33.58 18.55
CA VAL A 762 1.32 -32.89 18.63
C VAL A 762 0.19 -33.91 18.70
N ARG A 763 -0.70 -33.76 19.68
CA ARG A 763 -1.90 -34.58 19.79
C ARG A 763 -2.94 -34.10 18.79
N VAL A 764 -3.27 -34.94 17.80
CA VAL A 764 -4.24 -34.61 16.75
C VAL A 764 -5.59 -35.23 17.06
N ARG A 765 -6.62 -34.41 17.19
CA ARG A 765 -7.99 -34.84 17.55
C ARG A 765 -8.99 -34.33 16.52
N THR A 766 -9.97 -35.16 16.19
CA THR A 766 -11.15 -34.73 15.44
C THR A 766 -12.23 -34.31 16.42
N LEU A 767 -12.81 -33.13 16.23
CA LEU A 767 -13.88 -32.60 17.05
C LEU A 767 -15.10 -32.28 16.17
N ALA A 768 -16.08 -33.17 16.19
CA ALA A 768 -17.35 -33.00 15.51
C ALA A 768 -18.37 -32.30 16.44
N SER A 769 -19.11 -31.32 15.92
CA SER A 769 -20.17 -30.62 16.65
C SER A 769 -21.34 -30.29 15.70
N ASP A 770 -22.58 -30.37 16.18
CA ASP A 770 -23.81 -30.06 15.43
C ASP A 770 -24.31 -28.62 15.69
N CYS A 771 -23.84 -28.00 16.77
CA CYS A 771 -24.26 -26.67 17.23
C CYS A 771 -23.19 -25.57 17.08
N PHE A 772 -22.07 -25.85 16.41
CA PHE A 772 -20.92 -24.94 16.29
C PHE A 772 -20.28 -24.59 17.66
N GLY A 773 -20.39 -25.49 18.64
CA GLY A 773 -19.92 -25.32 20.02
C GLY A 773 -18.40 -25.39 20.23
N TRP A 774 -17.60 -25.55 19.18
CA TRP A 774 -16.15 -25.76 19.27
C TRP A 774 -15.40 -24.71 20.11
N ALA A 775 -15.87 -23.46 20.12
CA ALA A 775 -15.24 -22.39 20.89
C ALA A 775 -15.36 -22.59 22.41
N ASP A 776 -16.43 -23.25 22.85
CA ASP A 776 -16.70 -23.57 24.26
C ASP A 776 -16.05 -24.92 24.63
N GLU A 777 -16.05 -25.88 23.71
CA GLU A 777 -15.57 -27.24 23.93
C GLU A 777 -14.04 -27.31 24.02
N ILE A 778 -13.33 -26.62 23.12
CA ILE A 778 -11.86 -26.73 23.03
C ILE A 778 -11.14 -26.27 24.29
N PRO A 779 -11.46 -25.12 24.92
CA PRO A 779 -10.83 -24.71 26.18
C PRO A 779 -10.92 -25.77 27.28
N GLY A 780 -12.08 -26.42 27.42
CA GLY A 780 -12.27 -27.51 28.40
C GLY A 780 -11.48 -28.78 28.08
N LEU A 781 -11.06 -28.98 26.83
CA LEU A 781 -10.25 -30.12 26.38
C LEU A 781 -8.73 -29.88 26.45
N LEU A 782 -8.32 -28.67 26.83
CA LEU A 782 -6.92 -28.25 27.01
C LEU A 782 -6.48 -28.27 28.47
N GLU A 783 -7.42 -28.30 29.42
CA GLU A 783 -7.09 -28.44 30.83
C GLU A 783 -6.55 -29.86 31.11
N PRO A 784 -5.40 -30.00 31.78
CA PRO A 784 -4.86 -31.31 32.12
C PRO A 784 -5.83 -32.04 33.05
N GLU A 785 -5.97 -33.34 32.83
CA GLU A 785 -6.76 -34.29 33.62
C GLU A 785 -6.85 -33.89 35.10
N ARG A 786 -8.04 -33.47 35.52
CA ARG A 786 -8.46 -33.57 36.91
C ARG A 786 -8.69 -35.07 37.20
N LEU A 787 -7.60 -35.83 37.34
CA LEU A 787 -7.65 -37.14 37.97
C LEU A 787 -7.81 -36.92 39.48
N ASP A 788 -8.84 -37.59 40.01
CA ASP A 788 -9.21 -37.81 41.40
C ASP A 788 -9.95 -36.69 42.16
N GLY A 789 -11.28 -36.67 41.97
CA GLY A 789 -12.21 -36.68 43.09
C GLY A 789 -12.86 -35.36 43.51
N ILE A 790 -13.79 -34.81 42.73
CA ILE A 790 -14.85 -33.89 43.22
C ILE A 790 -16.15 -34.13 42.38
N PRO A 791 -17.36 -34.23 42.98
CA PRO A 791 -18.58 -34.57 42.25
C PRO A 791 -19.08 -33.41 41.36
N ALA A 792 -19.86 -33.77 40.32
CA ALA A 792 -20.46 -32.87 39.33
C ALA A 792 -21.11 -31.60 39.93
N PRO A 793 -21.01 -30.44 39.23
CA PRO A 793 -21.70 -29.24 39.68
C PRO A 793 -23.21 -29.41 39.53
N VAL A 794 -23.90 -29.14 40.65
CA VAL A 794 -25.35 -29.07 40.79
C VAL A 794 -25.89 -27.95 39.89
N HIS A 795 -26.89 -28.28 39.07
CA HIS A 795 -27.72 -27.29 38.40
C HIS A 795 -28.53 -26.52 39.44
N ASP A 796 -28.03 -25.37 39.88
CA ASP A 796 -28.87 -24.40 40.60
C ASP A 796 -29.61 -23.53 39.59
N GLY A 797 -30.91 -23.80 39.50
CA GLY A 797 -31.86 -22.97 38.80
C GLY A 797 -31.94 -21.58 39.44
N PHE A 798 -31.70 -20.55 38.63
CA PHE A 798 -32.23 -19.23 38.89
C PHE A 798 -33.32 -18.90 37.88
N THR A 799 -34.50 -18.73 38.46
CA THR A 799 -35.79 -18.37 37.90
C THR A 799 -35.73 -17.02 37.19
N HIS A 800 -36.09 -17.00 35.90
CA HIS A 800 -36.50 -15.76 35.25
C HIS A 800 -37.95 -15.48 35.65
N ASN A 801 -38.16 -14.35 36.35
CA ASN A 801 -39.48 -13.83 36.69
C ASN A 801 -40.36 -13.73 35.44
N GLY A 802 -41.51 -14.38 35.52
CA GLY A 802 -42.59 -14.25 34.55
C GLY A 802 -43.28 -12.89 34.64
N VAL A 803 -43.63 -12.37 33.48
CA VAL A 803 -44.86 -11.61 33.31
C VAL A 803 -45.68 -12.38 32.28
N ALA A 804 -46.83 -12.87 32.75
CA ALA A 804 -47.76 -13.71 32.01
C ALA A 804 -48.47 -12.92 30.90
N HIS A 805 -48.77 -13.61 29.80
CA HIS A 805 -50.09 -13.53 29.19
C HIS A 805 -50.45 -14.87 28.55
N ASP A 806 -51.63 -15.35 28.93
CA ASP A 806 -52.25 -16.63 28.64
C ASP A 806 -52.47 -16.94 27.15
N GLY A 807 -52.53 -18.25 26.85
CA GLY A 807 -53.66 -18.78 26.09
C GLY A 807 -53.36 -19.68 24.89
N LEU A 808 -53.53 -20.98 25.12
CA LEU A 808 -54.27 -21.94 24.28
C LEU A 808 -53.66 -22.40 22.93
N VAL A 809 -53.23 -23.67 22.88
CA VAL A 809 -53.88 -24.82 22.17
C VAL A 809 -52.86 -25.88 21.76
N SER A 810 -53.24 -27.12 22.08
CA SER A 810 -52.71 -28.45 21.75
C SER A 810 -52.35 -28.75 20.29
N GLY A 811 -51.38 -29.65 20.08
CA GLY A 811 -51.25 -30.44 18.84
C GLY A 811 -49.97 -31.27 18.79
N GLY A 812 -50.12 -32.59 18.87
CA GLY A 812 -49.04 -33.58 18.72
C GLY A 812 -48.54 -33.80 17.28
N PRO A 813 -47.68 -34.82 17.07
CA PRO A 813 -46.67 -34.86 16.00
C PRO A 813 -47.14 -35.54 14.70
N ASP A 814 -46.26 -35.49 13.71
CA ASP A 814 -46.25 -36.23 12.43
C ASP A 814 -47.06 -35.68 11.26
N ALA A 815 -46.32 -35.10 10.30
CA ALA A 815 -46.30 -35.50 8.89
C ALA A 815 -45.63 -34.40 8.06
N TYR A 816 -44.45 -34.67 7.49
CA TYR A 816 -44.10 -34.33 6.10
C TYR A 816 -42.77 -35.02 5.77
N GLU A 817 -42.89 -36.27 5.36
CA GLU A 817 -41.93 -36.91 4.45
C GLU A 817 -41.93 -36.16 3.10
N GLY A 818 -40.74 -36.10 2.49
CA GLY A 818 -40.61 -35.98 1.04
C GLY A 818 -39.86 -34.76 0.53
N VAL A 819 -38.52 -34.78 0.57
CA VAL A 819 -37.68 -34.34 -0.57
C VAL A 819 -36.39 -35.17 -0.58
N GLU A 820 -36.13 -35.81 -1.72
CA GLU A 820 -34.96 -36.62 -2.04
C GLU A 820 -33.63 -35.87 -1.82
N ARG A 821 -32.65 -36.61 -1.29
CA ARG A 821 -31.25 -36.17 -1.17
C ARG A 821 -30.56 -36.20 -2.54
N PRO A 822 -29.87 -35.15 -2.99
CA PRO A 822 -28.90 -35.32 -4.07
C PRO A 822 -27.60 -35.87 -3.49
N HIS A 823 -27.26 -37.10 -3.88
CA HIS A 823 -25.92 -37.67 -3.77
C HIS A 823 -24.92 -36.83 -4.59
N TRP A 824 -23.91 -36.25 -3.95
CA TRP A 824 -22.75 -35.66 -4.62
C TRP A 824 -21.47 -36.35 -4.15
N GLY A 825 -21.28 -37.60 -4.57
CA GLY A 825 -19.97 -38.25 -4.54
C GLY A 825 -19.25 -37.95 -5.86
N TRP A 826 -18.06 -37.34 -5.80
CA TRP A 826 -17.19 -37.22 -6.97
C TRP A 826 -16.16 -38.35 -6.94
N HIS A 827 -16.33 -39.32 -7.84
CA HIS A 827 -15.25 -40.21 -8.28
C HIS A 827 -14.34 -39.42 -9.24
N PHE A 828 -13.03 -39.48 -9.02
CA PHE A 828 -12.03 -38.99 -9.96
C PHE A 828 -11.54 -40.16 -10.80
N ASP A 829 -11.81 -40.11 -12.11
CA ASP A 829 -11.11 -40.94 -13.09
C ASP A 829 -9.82 -40.25 -13.54
N ASP A 830 -8.78 -41.07 -13.64
CA ASP A 830 -7.41 -40.71 -14.02
C ASP A 830 -7.25 -40.29 -15.49
N ALA A 831 -6.32 -39.36 -15.69
CA ALA A 831 -5.48 -39.16 -16.88
C ALA A 831 -6.13 -38.98 -18.27
N THR A 832 -6.07 -37.76 -18.79
CA THR A 832 -5.89 -37.54 -20.24
C THR A 832 -4.93 -36.37 -20.49
N PRO A 833 -3.72 -36.61 -21.03
CA PRO A 833 -2.81 -35.55 -21.41
C PRO A 833 -3.24 -34.93 -22.75
N LEU A 834 -3.38 -33.60 -22.78
CA LEU A 834 -3.64 -32.84 -24.01
C LEU A 834 -2.35 -32.65 -24.83
N ALA A 835 -2.47 -32.92 -26.13
CA ALA A 835 -1.37 -33.06 -27.09
C ALA A 835 -0.49 -31.80 -27.27
N VAL A 836 0.83 -32.02 -27.31
CA VAL A 836 1.85 -31.07 -27.75
C VAL A 836 1.76 -30.94 -29.28
N PRO A 837 1.73 -29.73 -29.88
CA PRO A 837 1.73 -29.59 -31.32
C PRO A 837 3.13 -29.87 -31.88
N SER A 838 3.27 -30.98 -32.61
CA SER A 838 4.44 -31.27 -33.44
C SER A 838 4.28 -30.59 -34.80
N GLY A 839 5.29 -29.84 -35.23
CA GLY A 839 5.36 -29.39 -36.62
C GLY A 839 6.17 -28.12 -36.86
N ALA A 840 7.45 -28.29 -37.19
CA ALA A 840 8.11 -27.45 -38.19
C ALA A 840 9.25 -28.24 -38.85
N ARG A 841 8.93 -28.84 -40.01
CA ARG A 841 9.94 -29.26 -41.00
C ARG A 841 10.69 -28.01 -41.48
N ARG A 842 12.02 -28.08 -41.53
CA ARG A 842 12.80 -27.37 -42.56
C ARG A 842 13.82 -28.32 -43.16
N THR A 843 13.63 -28.53 -44.45
CA THR A 843 14.57 -29.05 -45.42
C THR A 843 15.78 -28.11 -45.56
N SER A 844 16.99 -28.65 -45.50
CA SER A 844 18.15 -28.13 -46.23
C SER A 844 19.21 -29.24 -46.36
N THR A 845 19.40 -29.64 -47.61
CA THR A 845 20.40 -30.52 -48.21
C THR A 845 21.88 -30.20 -47.89
N ALA A 846 22.66 -31.30 -47.87
CA ALA A 846 24.07 -31.46 -48.32
C ALA A 846 25.20 -30.74 -47.56
N ALA A 847 26.17 -31.48 -47.00
CA ALA A 847 27.32 -32.08 -47.69
C ALA A 847 28.42 -32.57 -46.71
N THR A 848 29.06 -33.70 -47.06
CA THR A 848 30.46 -34.14 -46.81
C THR A 848 30.92 -34.44 -45.37
N GLU A 849 31.20 -35.72 -45.07
CA GLU A 849 32.54 -36.37 -44.94
C GLU A 849 33.24 -36.06 -43.60
N GLY A 850 33.81 -37.00 -42.85
CA GLY A 850 34.07 -38.42 -43.05
C GLY A 850 34.55 -39.08 -41.75
N THR A 851 34.65 -40.42 -41.84
CA THR A 851 35.23 -41.41 -40.90
C THR A 851 34.64 -41.55 -39.50
#